data_AF-A0A7S9Q0C7-F1
#
_entry.id   AF-A0A7S9Q0C7-F1
#
_cell.length_a   1.000
_cell.length_b   1.000
_cell.length_c   1.000
_cell.angle_alpha   90.00
_cell.angle_beta   90.00
_cell.angle_gamma   90.00
#
_symmetry.space_group_name_H-M   'P 1'
#
loop_
_entity.id
_entity.type
_entity.pdbx_description
1 polymer ?
#
loop_
_entity_poly.entity_id
_entity_poly.type
_entity_poly.pdbx_seq_one_letter_code
_entity_poly.pdbx_strand_id
1 'polypeptide(L)'
;MSFSSNFAPQSYFFTDPASITQSESEAFGPVNAERFNLTCAFSSSGAMAYSICKGVALLQPQAGNTDAVNLILRPFGQPITGLNIKYFVYRGLAKADFISGETVLADGDSASDFVKKINKSFRDFYASTAPDSDVPPFLARYIGFDPALQPDSLPLDQLFFKQSEYVESNGEFVEKEEEAFELPMIGAGSSLGHFITGECGIDIVLSYGDYSLPTPHDQFTFDLAYARDKKAVITLAEEDSDIQKRHKREQIFQFLDAAAYYGFHSDNGEVTLKKGDGNEKKKGEAIYTDIVSKFHTRNNLYLYIQSNRGRSYDYYGNYGDLKVGPTQESLDNKAYQNDGWPLMIDKAPQAHDEVANTLCLQLSTDNGQDTMLYGQVAEIASAKNNFMDAAGLRQPTADDGTTSDYTSTITLSNPAVGEGGAKLNIANFNTLVYQGRANPYQTGTATDSNGQVTPTYGIPNFFDDVFDQVTAEPLLKASEASDFGILSAQRLKLINHYYNKKQYGITAVQSLNINDAIDTDETGATLKRVTYVTEAVDVLNSAFSLSGTITADTKTRPSVSGAVGGSNTYQLPEPYYYSLQPFTDGTETIRGPILKVSDGTIPAKIVLGLTKAENDRLRDLISTDKVTNARLFLVDLFGDGNELISPENITYQKYRAGIVGEDGDGVLRLYTPEEDVMVYSLDRKYHFSKGYSEYMPNIEQEYKEFLISKVER
;
A
#
# COMPACT_ATOMS: atom_id res chain seq x y z
N MET A 1 12.66 -9.26 21.54
CA MET A 1 12.21 -7.89 21.20
C MET A 1 10.73 -8.02 20.88
N SER A 2 9.86 -7.20 21.46
CA SER A 2 8.42 -7.22 21.11
C SER A 2 8.24 -6.76 19.67
N PHE A 3 7.25 -7.29 18.96
CA PHE A 3 6.95 -6.92 17.57
C PHE A 3 6.69 -5.41 17.42
N SER A 4 6.10 -4.78 18.44
CA SER A 4 5.88 -3.34 18.47
C SER A 4 7.16 -2.51 18.30
N SER A 5 8.33 -3.02 18.73
CA SER A 5 9.62 -2.32 18.56
C SER A 5 10.00 -2.00 17.11
N ASN A 6 9.36 -2.64 16.13
CA ASN A 6 9.59 -2.40 14.70
C ASN A 6 8.91 -1.11 14.17
N PHE A 7 7.87 -0.59 14.83
CA PHE A 7 7.11 0.58 14.36
C PHE A 7 7.57 1.90 15.01
N ALA A 8 7.91 1.84 16.30
CA ALA A 8 8.37 2.96 17.14
C ALA A 8 7.72 4.32 16.79
N PRO A 9 6.37 4.42 16.85
CA PRO A 9 5.66 5.53 16.23
C PRO A 9 5.86 6.85 16.98
N GLN A 10 6.08 7.94 16.24
CA GLN A 10 6.32 9.28 16.77
C GLN A 10 5.55 10.34 15.99
N SER A 11 4.73 11.12 16.69
CA SER A 11 3.96 12.19 16.06
C SER A 11 3.65 13.35 17.01
N TYR A 12 3.20 14.47 16.45
CA TYR A 12 2.52 15.52 17.21
C TYR A 12 1.00 15.27 17.18
N PHE A 13 0.32 15.64 18.27
CA PHE A 13 -1.13 15.75 18.24
C PHE A 13 -1.54 16.99 17.45
N PHE A 14 -2.65 16.91 16.72
CA PHE A 14 -3.02 17.92 15.72
C PHE A 14 -3.56 19.24 16.31
N THR A 15 -3.87 19.31 17.61
CA THR A 15 -4.44 20.49 18.28
C THR A 15 -4.25 20.43 19.80
N ASP A 16 -4.87 21.32 20.57
CA ASP A 16 -5.06 21.15 22.02
C ASP A 16 -6.19 20.14 22.29
N PRO A 17 -5.94 18.99 22.95
CA PRO A 17 -6.98 18.00 23.24
C PRO A 17 -8.16 18.53 24.05
N ALA A 18 -7.98 19.58 24.85
CA ALA A 18 -9.08 20.17 25.63
C ALA A 18 -10.04 21.02 24.78
N SER A 19 -9.66 21.35 23.55
CA SER A 19 -10.43 22.21 22.65
C SER A 19 -11.40 21.47 21.74
N ILE A 20 -11.36 20.13 21.75
CA ILE A 20 -12.18 19.29 20.88
C ILE A 20 -13.18 18.46 21.68
N THR A 21 -14.36 18.30 21.10
CA THR A 21 -15.39 17.36 21.57
C THR A 21 -15.97 16.61 20.38
N GLN A 22 -16.30 15.33 20.56
CA GLN A 22 -16.86 14.49 19.50
C GLN A 22 -18.12 13.78 20.00
N SER A 23 -19.19 13.88 19.21
CA SER A 23 -20.41 13.09 19.35
C SER A 23 -20.31 11.75 18.61
N GLU A 24 -21.21 10.82 18.94
CA GLU A 24 -21.25 9.50 18.27
C GLU A 24 -21.46 9.61 16.74
N SER A 25 -22.32 10.53 16.28
CA SER A 25 -22.58 10.72 14.85
C SER A 25 -21.40 11.28 14.05
N GLU A 26 -20.41 11.85 14.74
CA GLU A 26 -19.18 12.41 14.15
C GLU A 26 -18.03 11.41 14.14
N ALA A 27 -18.21 10.24 14.77
CA ALA A 27 -17.21 9.20 14.86
C ALA A 27 -16.84 8.63 13.48
N PHE A 28 -15.57 8.26 13.33
CA PHE A 28 -15.10 7.41 12.24
C PHE A 28 -15.76 6.03 12.32
N GLY A 29 -16.10 5.45 11.18
CA GLY A 29 -16.60 4.09 11.10
C GLY A 29 -17.99 3.96 10.49
N PRO A 30 -18.59 2.76 10.56
CA PRO A 30 -19.90 2.49 10.02
C PRO A 30 -20.97 3.24 10.80
N VAL A 31 -21.85 3.92 10.05
CA VAL A 31 -23.08 4.53 10.59
C VAL A 31 -24.23 3.55 10.46
N ASN A 32 -24.27 2.81 9.34
CA ASN A 32 -25.17 1.71 9.02
C ASN A 32 -24.63 0.97 7.77
N ALA A 33 -25.39 0.01 7.23
CA ALA A 33 -24.99 -0.79 6.08
C ALA A 33 -24.80 -0.05 4.74
N GLU A 34 -25.25 1.19 4.66
CA GLU A 34 -25.22 2.02 3.45
C GLU A 34 -24.33 3.27 3.60
N ARG A 35 -23.81 3.53 4.81
CA ARG A 35 -22.98 4.72 5.08
C ARG A 35 -21.82 4.45 6.06
N PHE A 36 -20.64 4.91 5.68
CA PHE A 36 -19.42 4.90 6.50
C PHE A 36 -18.82 6.31 6.57
N ASN A 37 -18.49 6.78 7.77
CA ASN A 37 -17.78 8.04 7.97
C ASN A 37 -16.26 7.81 7.87
N LEU A 38 -15.59 8.54 6.98
CA LEU A 38 -14.13 8.47 6.79
C LEU A 38 -13.39 9.58 7.55
N THR A 39 -14.03 10.73 7.72
CA THR A 39 -13.50 11.83 8.55
C THR A 39 -13.75 11.55 10.02
N CYS A 40 -12.71 11.68 10.85
CA CYS A 40 -12.88 11.81 12.28
C CYS A 40 -13.31 13.26 12.58
N ALA A 41 -14.63 13.50 12.59
CA ALA A 41 -15.19 14.84 12.77
C ALA A 41 -15.26 15.20 14.26
N PHE A 42 -15.19 16.49 14.58
CA PHE A 42 -15.30 16.99 15.95
C PHE A 42 -15.75 18.45 15.95
N SER A 43 -16.27 18.90 17.08
CA SER A 43 -16.50 20.31 17.36
C SER A 43 -15.28 20.94 18.01
N SER A 44 -14.79 22.05 17.44
CA SER A 44 -13.68 22.85 18.02
C SER A 44 -14.19 24.14 18.65
N SER A 45 -13.49 24.61 19.69
CA SER A 45 -13.64 25.94 20.26
C SER A 45 -12.78 27.03 19.59
N GLY A 46 -12.11 26.70 18.48
CA GLY A 46 -11.26 27.64 17.73
C GLY A 46 -9.77 27.54 18.05
N ALA A 47 -9.27 26.35 18.37
CA ALA A 47 -7.88 26.16 18.77
C ALA A 47 -6.90 26.06 17.60
N MET A 48 -5.63 26.36 17.88
CA MET A 48 -4.54 26.24 16.91
C MET A 48 -4.32 24.79 16.48
N ALA A 49 -4.28 24.57 15.16
CA ALA A 49 -3.86 23.31 14.57
C ALA A 49 -2.33 23.22 14.44
N TYR A 50 -1.79 22.02 14.61
CA TYR A 50 -0.36 21.73 14.51
C TYR A 50 -0.08 20.62 13.51
N SER A 51 1.04 20.73 12.80
CA SER A 51 1.49 19.71 11.86
C SER A 51 1.83 18.40 12.58
N ILE A 52 1.14 17.30 12.25
CA ILE A 52 1.33 15.98 12.90
C ILE A 52 2.76 15.46 12.68
N CYS A 53 3.29 15.68 11.48
CA CYS A 53 4.65 15.31 11.09
C CYS A 53 5.26 16.40 10.18
N LYS A 54 6.51 16.19 9.74
CA LYS A 54 7.11 17.04 8.71
C LYS A 54 6.52 16.64 7.35
N GLY A 55 6.06 17.60 6.55
CA GLY A 55 5.41 17.30 5.28
C GLY A 55 5.30 18.51 4.35
N VAL A 56 4.81 18.25 3.13
CA VAL A 56 4.46 19.27 2.14
C VAL A 56 2.97 19.58 2.29
N ALA A 57 2.61 20.86 2.34
CA ALA A 57 1.25 21.29 2.60
C ALA A 57 0.62 21.94 1.37
N LEU A 58 -0.65 21.62 1.14
CA LEU A 58 -1.52 22.18 0.11
C LEU A 58 -2.75 22.79 0.78
N LEU A 59 -3.14 24.01 0.38
CA LEU A 59 -4.33 24.68 0.90
C LEU A 59 -5.46 24.66 -0.14
N GLN A 60 -6.67 24.31 0.28
CA GLN A 60 -7.87 24.29 -0.55
C GLN A 60 -9.04 24.96 0.17
N PRO A 61 -9.98 25.61 -0.54
CA PRO A 61 -11.20 26.13 0.09
C PRO A 61 -12.06 24.99 0.65
N GLN A 62 -12.85 25.28 1.68
CA GLN A 62 -13.87 24.35 2.13
C GLN A 62 -15.19 24.58 1.37
N ALA A 63 -15.74 23.52 0.78
CA ALA A 63 -17.04 23.56 0.13
C ALA A 63 -18.13 23.96 1.13
N GLY A 64 -18.96 24.93 0.74
CA GLY A 64 -20.07 25.43 1.57
C GLY A 64 -19.67 26.38 2.70
N ASN A 65 -18.39 26.74 2.86
CA ASN A 65 -17.95 27.71 3.88
C ASN A 65 -16.83 28.63 3.36
N THR A 66 -17.16 29.90 3.10
CA THR A 66 -16.22 30.88 2.54
C THR A 66 -15.13 31.34 3.51
N ASP A 67 -15.34 31.12 4.80
CA ASP A 67 -14.43 31.53 5.88
C ASP A 67 -13.53 30.38 6.33
N ALA A 68 -13.65 29.20 5.70
CA ALA A 68 -12.87 28.03 6.02
C ALA A 68 -12.07 27.49 4.83
N VAL A 69 -10.94 26.87 5.17
CA VAL A 69 -10.06 26.15 4.26
C VAL A 69 -9.75 24.77 4.83
N ASN A 70 -9.40 23.85 3.95
CA ASN A 70 -8.83 22.56 4.31
C ASN A 70 -7.35 22.56 3.95
N LEU A 71 -6.52 22.01 4.84
CA LEU A 71 -5.09 21.83 4.61
C LEU A 71 -4.77 20.36 4.45
N ILE A 72 -4.14 20.01 3.34
CA ILE A 72 -3.71 18.65 3.00
C ILE A 72 -2.21 18.58 3.22
N LEU A 73 -1.77 17.73 4.14
CA LEU A 73 -0.37 17.52 4.48
C LEU A 73 0.09 16.16 3.96
N ARG A 74 0.96 16.14 2.95
CA ARG A 74 1.66 14.93 2.50
C ARG A 74 2.93 14.73 3.34
N PRO A 75 3.06 13.64 4.12
CA PRO A 75 4.24 13.41 4.94
C PRO A 75 5.52 13.33 4.10
N PHE A 76 6.57 14.02 4.56
CA PHE A 76 7.94 13.86 4.04
C PHE A 76 8.70 12.80 4.84
N GLY A 77 8.45 12.75 6.16
CA GLY A 77 8.89 11.66 7.04
C GLY A 77 7.68 10.93 7.59
N GLN A 78 7.64 9.60 7.43
CA GLN A 78 6.54 8.78 7.93
C GLN A 78 6.55 8.74 9.47
N PRO A 79 5.43 9.04 10.15
CA PRO A 79 5.36 9.04 11.62
C PRO A 79 5.37 7.63 12.21
N ILE A 80 5.06 6.61 11.40
CA ILE A 80 5.01 5.21 11.78
C ILE A 80 5.85 4.43 10.77
N THR A 81 6.93 3.79 11.21
CA THR A 81 7.76 2.96 10.30
C THR A 81 6.97 1.73 9.88
N GLY A 82 6.92 1.40 8.59
CA GLY A 82 6.18 0.23 8.08
C GLY A 82 4.68 0.44 7.85
N LEU A 83 4.13 1.62 8.18
CA LEU A 83 2.78 2.04 7.81
C LEU A 83 2.84 3.39 7.11
N ASN A 84 2.65 3.39 5.79
CA ASN A 84 2.76 4.61 5.00
C ASN A 84 1.45 5.38 5.03
N ILE A 85 1.54 6.65 5.46
CA ILE A 85 0.47 7.64 5.39
C ILE A 85 0.66 8.45 4.11
N LYS A 86 -0.39 8.53 3.28
CA LYS A 86 -0.44 9.33 2.06
C LYS A 86 -0.70 10.80 2.42
N TYR A 87 -1.75 11.06 3.19
CA TYR A 87 -2.14 12.41 3.60
C TYR A 87 -2.69 12.47 5.02
N PHE A 88 -2.45 13.59 5.68
CA PHE A 88 -3.29 14.09 6.77
C PHE A 88 -4.13 15.26 6.22
N VAL A 89 -5.45 15.18 6.33
CA VAL A 89 -6.34 16.28 5.88
C VAL A 89 -6.94 16.97 7.09
N TYR A 90 -6.60 18.24 7.28
CA TYR A 90 -7.19 19.12 8.29
C TYR A 90 -8.38 19.81 7.69
N ARG A 91 -9.58 19.52 8.20
CA ARG A 91 -10.83 20.09 7.70
C ARG A 91 -11.32 21.22 8.61
N GLY A 92 -11.60 22.38 8.02
CA GLY A 92 -12.20 23.52 8.72
C GLY A 92 -11.20 24.40 9.49
N LEU A 93 -10.13 24.85 8.83
CA LEU A 93 -9.24 25.88 9.36
C LEU A 93 -9.74 27.28 8.95
N ALA A 94 -9.54 28.28 9.80
CA ALA A 94 -9.95 29.66 9.53
C ALA A 94 -9.17 30.24 8.35
N LYS A 95 -9.86 30.61 7.27
CA LYS A 95 -9.24 31.16 6.05
C LYS A 95 -8.41 32.43 6.34
N ALA A 96 -8.88 33.26 7.28
CA ALA A 96 -8.24 34.51 7.67
C ALA A 96 -6.82 34.32 8.24
N ASP A 97 -6.48 33.11 8.71
CA ASP A 97 -5.14 32.80 9.20
C ASP A 97 -4.13 32.52 8.09
N PHE A 98 -4.58 32.40 6.84
CA PHE A 98 -3.74 32.03 5.70
C PHE A 98 -3.76 33.07 4.59
N ILE A 99 -4.91 33.70 4.33
CA ILE A 99 -5.15 34.50 3.12
C ILE A 99 -5.83 35.82 3.49
N SER A 100 -5.39 36.91 2.85
CA SER A 100 -6.05 38.22 2.87
C SER A 100 -6.29 38.66 1.42
N GLY A 101 -7.56 38.65 0.99
CA GLY A 101 -7.91 38.88 -0.43
C GLY A 101 -7.37 37.76 -1.33
N GLU A 102 -6.52 38.11 -2.30
CA GLU A 102 -5.84 37.19 -3.22
C GLU A 102 -4.40 36.85 -2.78
N THR A 103 -3.91 37.50 -1.71
CA THR A 103 -2.55 37.31 -1.21
C THR A 103 -2.52 36.41 0.01
N VAL A 104 -1.41 35.69 0.18
CA VAL A 104 -1.06 35.06 1.46
C VAL A 104 -1.03 36.13 2.54
N LEU A 105 -1.51 35.78 3.74
CA LEU A 105 -1.47 36.65 4.90
C LEU A 105 -0.03 37.12 5.16
N ALA A 106 0.14 38.42 5.41
CA ALA A 106 1.44 38.97 5.72
C ALA A 106 2.01 38.38 7.01
N ASP A 107 3.33 38.27 7.05
CA ASP A 107 4.06 37.89 8.25
C ASP A 107 3.82 38.92 9.39
N GLY A 108 3.68 38.43 10.62
CA GLY A 108 3.40 39.23 11.81
C GLY A 108 3.45 38.40 13.09
N ASP A 109 3.45 39.05 14.25
CA ASP A 109 3.62 38.37 15.54
C ASP A 109 2.55 37.29 15.79
N SER A 110 1.31 37.56 15.38
CA SER A 110 0.17 36.64 15.50
C SER A 110 0.07 35.59 14.39
N ALA A 111 0.92 35.65 13.35
CA ALA A 111 0.90 34.69 12.26
C ALA A 111 1.39 33.31 12.71
N SER A 112 0.85 32.26 12.12
CA SER A 112 1.29 30.89 12.38
C SER A 112 2.71 30.62 11.86
N ASP A 113 3.34 29.56 12.34
CA ASP A 113 4.64 29.11 11.84
C ASP A 113 4.59 28.81 10.34
N PHE A 114 3.45 28.30 9.85
CA PHE A 114 3.20 28.11 8.43
C PHE A 114 3.35 29.43 7.66
N VAL A 115 2.54 30.45 8.00
CA VAL A 115 2.57 31.76 7.32
C VAL A 115 3.94 32.43 7.41
N LYS A 116 4.55 32.41 8.60
CA LYS A 116 5.91 32.94 8.85
C LYS A 116 6.92 32.27 7.92
N LYS A 117 6.91 30.93 7.86
CA LYS A 117 7.85 30.16 7.06
C LYS A 117 7.71 30.43 5.57
N ILE A 118 6.49 30.38 5.03
CA ILE A 118 6.28 30.55 3.58
C ILE A 118 6.60 31.96 3.11
N ASN A 119 6.24 32.98 3.89
CA ASN A 119 6.60 34.36 3.60
C ASN A 119 8.12 34.56 3.63
N LYS A 120 8.81 33.97 4.61
CA LYS A 120 10.28 34.00 4.66
C LYS A 120 10.89 33.33 3.44
N SER A 121 10.47 32.11 3.09
CA SER A 121 10.99 31.39 1.92
C SER A 121 10.79 32.18 0.63
N PHE A 122 9.61 32.78 0.46
CA PHE A 122 9.30 33.61 -0.72
C PHE A 122 10.22 34.84 -0.81
N ARG A 123 10.39 35.59 0.29
CA ARG A 123 11.30 36.74 0.33
C ARG A 123 12.75 36.34 0.08
N ASP A 124 13.22 35.25 0.69
CA ASP A 124 14.60 34.76 0.54
C ASP A 124 14.88 34.37 -0.93
N PHE A 125 13.92 33.74 -1.62
CA PHE A 125 14.03 33.40 -3.04
C PHE A 125 14.25 34.66 -3.89
N TYR A 126 13.41 35.69 -3.75
CA TYR A 126 13.55 36.93 -4.52
C TYR A 126 14.79 37.73 -4.14
N ALA A 127 15.17 37.77 -2.85
CA ALA A 127 16.42 38.40 -2.43
C ALA A 127 17.66 37.72 -3.05
N SER A 128 17.58 36.42 -3.36
CA SER A 128 18.68 35.68 -3.99
C SER A 128 18.70 35.76 -5.52
N THR A 129 17.55 35.88 -6.17
CA THR A 129 17.41 35.83 -7.64
C THR A 129 17.27 37.20 -8.29
N ALA A 130 16.74 38.19 -7.56
CA ALA A 130 16.53 39.56 -8.01
C ALA A 130 16.78 40.57 -6.86
N PRO A 131 18.02 40.70 -6.35
CA PRO A 131 18.34 41.47 -5.13
C PRO A 131 18.00 42.97 -5.21
N ASP A 132 17.92 43.53 -6.41
CA ASP A 132 17.65 44.96 -6.65
C ASP A 132 16.19 45.24 -7.06
N SER A 133 15.30 44.23 -6.98
CA SER A 133 13.88 44.35 -7.34
C SER A 133 12.98 44.29 -6.11
N ASP A 134 11.85 45.00 -6.16
CA ASP A 134 10.81 44.86 -5.15
C ASP A 134 10.25 43.45 -5.15
N VAL A 135 10.08 42.84 -3.97
CA VAL A 135 9.47 41.52 -3.84
C VAL A 135 8.00 41.63 -4.27
N PRO A 136 7.54 40.86 -5.27
CA PRO A 136 6.16 40.94 -5.74
C PRO A 136 5.17 40.45 -4.66
N PRO A 137 3.86 40.73 -4.81
CA PRO A 137 2.85 40.20 -3.90
C PRO A 137 2.88 38.67 -3.85
N PHE A 138 2.87 38.09 -2.65
CA PHE A 138 2.82 36.64 -2.48
C PHE A 138 1.37 36.15 -2.62
N LEU A 139 1.00 35.68 -3.81
CA LEU A 139 -0.37 35.26 -4.12
C LEU A 139 -0.74 33.91 -3.50
N ALA A 140 -2.00 33.73 -3.13
CA ALA A 140 -2.52 32.50 -2.51
C ALA A 140 -2.44 31.27 -3.44
N ARG A 141 -2.47 31.48 -4.77
CA ARG A 141 -2.27 30.41 -5.75
C ARG A 141 -0.93 29.69 -5.59
N TYR A 142 0.10 30.38 -5.09
CA TYR A 142 1.43 29.80 -4.88
C TYR A 142 1.49 28.77 -3.74
N ILE A 143 0.46 28.72 -2.88
CA ILE A 143 0.27 27.66 -1.87
C ILE A 143 -0.86 26.69 -2.26
N GLY A 144 -1.22 26.70 -3.55
CA GLY A 144 -2.22 25.84 -4.16
C GLY A 144 -3.66 26.29 -4.00
N PHE A 145 -3.93 27.47 -3.44
CA PHE A 145 -5.29 28.01 -3.34
C PHE A 145 -5.66 28.77 -4.61
N ASP A 146 -6.22 28.08 -5.61
CA ASP A 146 -6.70 28.69 -6.85
C ASP A 146 -8.00 28.05 -7.36
N PRO A 147 -9.14 28.27 -6.67
CA PRO A 147 -10.40 27.62 -7.02
C PRO A 147 -10.96 28.03 -8.39
N ALA A 148 -10.49 29.13 -8.98
CA ALA A 148 -10.96 29.57 -10.29
C ALA A 148 -10.39 28.70 -11.42
N LEU A 149 -9.17 28.19 -11.25
CA LEU A 149 -8.45 27.41 -12.26
C LEU A 149 -8.36 25.91 -11.92
N GLN A 150 -8.79 25.51 -10.73
CA GLN A 150 -8.69 24.13 -10.25
C GLN A 150 -10.08 23.45 -10.18
N PRO A 151 -10.46 22.59 -11.15
CA PRO A 151 -11.73 21.88 -11.12
C PRO A 151 -11.76 20.82 -10.01
N ASP A 152 -12.95 20.49 -9.52
CA ASP A 152 -13.14 19.50 -8.44
C ASP A 152 -12.62 18.10 -8.81
N SER A 153 -12.66 17.73 -10.09
CA SER A 153 -12.14 16.46 -10.58
C SER A 153 -10.61 16.39 -10.68
N LEU A 154 -9.89 17.46 -10.35
CA LEU A 154 -8.42 17.48 -10.41
C LEU A 154 -7.85 16.55 -9.31
N PRO A 155 -7.05 15.52 -9.65
CA PRO A 155 -6.44 14.65 -8.66
C PRO A 155 -5.45 15.38 -7.75
N LEU A 156 -5.49 15.11 -6.45
CA LEU A 156 -4.54 15.70 -5.49
C LEU A 156 -3.08 15.40 -5.85
N ASP A 157 -2.82 14.20 -6.35
CA ASP A 157 -1.48 13.79 -6.76
C ASP A 157 -0.92 14.68 -7.88
N GLN A 158 -1.75 15.20 -8.79
CA GLN A 158 -1.26 16.11 -9.83
C GLN A 158 -0.75 17.45 -9.26
N LEU A 159 -1.19 17.84 -8.06
CA LEU A 159 -0.70 19.03 -7.37
C LEU A 159 0.59 18.78 -6.59
N PHE A 160 0.70 17.61 -5.93
CA PHE A 160 1.88 17.25 -5.13
C PHE A 160 3.07 16.74 -5.96
N PHE A 161 2.80 16.16 -7.13
CA PHE A 161 3.80 15.59 -8.03
C PHE A 161 3.90 16.36 -9.35
N LYS A 162 3.38 17.59 -9.36
CA LYS A 162 3.43 18.50 -10.49
C LYS A 162 4.86 18.64 -11.02
N GLN A 163 4.98 18.75 -12.34
CA GLN A 163 6.19 19.17 -13.01
C GLN A 163 5.98 20.57 -13.59
N SER A 164 6.96 21.45 -13.49
CA SER A 164 6.86 22.78 -14.10
C SER A 164 6.89 22.68 -15.62
N GLU A 165 5.81 23.08 -16.28
CA GLU A 165 5.74 23.26 -17.73
C GLU A 165 5.97 24.73 -18.12
N TYR A 166 6.82 24.98 -19.12
CA TYR A 166 7.07 26.32 -19.65
C TYR A 166 6.45 26.47 -21.04
N VAL A 167 5.67 27.52 -21.23
CA VAL A 167 5.01 27.86 -22.49
C VAL A 167 5.56 29.17 -23.05
N GLU A 168 5.65 29.28 -24.38
CA GLU A 168 6.03 30.53 -25.02
C GLU A 168 4.89 31.55 -24.90
N SER A 169 5.18 32.70 -24.29
CA SER A 169 4.28 33.84 -24.18
C SER A 169 5.04 35.12 -24.52
N ASN A 170 4.60 35.81 -25.57
CA ASN A 170 5.22 37.06 -26.05
C ASN A 170 6.74 36.97 -26.33
N GLY A 171 7.24 35.81 -26.77
CA GLY A 171 8.65 35.58 -27.09
C GLY A 171 9.54 35.23 -25.89
N GLU A 172 8.95 35.04 -24.71
CA GLU A 172 9.61 34.50 -23.52
C GLU A 172 8.96 33.17 -23.11
N PHE A 173 9.75 32.24 -22.57
CA PHE A 173 9.22 31.03 -21.97
C PHE A 173 8.85 31.31 -20.52
N VAL A 174 7.55 31.28 -20.21
CA VAL A 174 7.01 31.48 -18.86
C VAL A 174 6.42 30.18 -18.36
N GLU A 175 6.53 29.91 -17.06
CA GLU A 175 5.83 28.77 -16.46
C GLU A 175 4.32 28.96 -16.68
N LYS A 176 3.66 27.88 -17.10
CA LYS A 176 2.23 27.85 -17.36
C LYS A 176 1.46 28.28 -16.10
N GLU A 177 0.54 29.22 -16.25
CA GLU A 177 0.00 29.96 -15.10
C GLU A 177 -0.75 29.07 -14.10
N GLU A 178 -1.50 28.07 -14.58
CA GLU A 178 -2.19 27.09 -13.72
C GLU A 178 -1.22 26.22 -12.91
N GLU A 179 0.03 26.18 -13.37
CA GLU A 179 1.14 25.38 -12.89
C GLU A 179 2.28 26.29 -12.40
N ALA A 180 2.03 27.54 -12.02
CA ALA A 180 3.05 28.41 -11.45
C ALA A 180 2.91 28.44 -9.92
N PHE A 181 3.33 27.38 -9.21
CA PHE A 181 3.29 27.28 -7.74
C PHE A 181 4.28 26.24 -7.19
N GLU A 182 4.75 26.48 -5.96
CA GLU A 182 5.64 25.56 -5.23
C GLU A 182 5.10 25.31 -3.84
N LEU A 183 4.69 24.07 -3.57
CA LEU A 183 4.02 23.74 -2.32
C LEU A 183 5.00 23.78 -1.13
N PRO A 184 4.63 24.46 -0.03
CA PRO A 184 5.53 24.66 1.09
C PRO A 184 5.72 23.40 1.93
N MET A 185 6.98 23.11 2.28
CA MET A 185 7.31 22.12 3.29
C MET A 185 7.20 22.73 4.70
N ILE A 186 6.53 22.07 5.63
CA ILE A 186 6.36 22.49 7.04
C ILE A 186 7.00 21.48 8.01
N GLY A 187 7.46 21.97 9.17
CA GLY A 187 8.06 21.14 10.21
C GLY A 187 7.02 20.43 11.07
N ALA A 188 7.40 19.30 11.69
CA ALA A 188 6.56 18.63 12.67
C ALA A 188 6.30 19.55 13.88
N GLY A 189 5.06 19.62 14.34
CA GLY A 189 4.63 20.45 15.46
C GLY A 189 4.53 21.95 15.16
N SER A 190 4.81 22.41 13.94
CA SER A 190 4.60 23.80 13.56
C SER A 190 3.11 24.16 13.61
N SER A 191 2.80 25.36 14.12
CA SER A 191 1.45 25.92 14.06
C SER A 191 1.04 26.19 12.61
N LEU A 192 -0.17 25.78 12.26
CA LEU A 192 -0.71 25.88 10.89
C LEU A 192 -1.67 27.06 10.77
N GLY A 193 -2.72 27.05 11.59
CA GLY A 193 -3.80 28.03 11.68
C GLY A 193 -4.85 27.49 12.65
N HIS A 194 -5.80 28.32 13.06
CA HIS A 194 -6.85 27.91 13.98
C HIS A 194 -7.91 27.11 13.25
N PHE A 195 -8.45 26.08 13.92
CA PHE A 195 -9.75 25.54 13.54
C PHE A 195 -10.83 26.61 13.68
N ILE A 196 -11.88 26.53 12.86
CA ILE A 196 -13.07 27.35 13.08
C ILE A 196 -13.83 26.85 14.32
N THR A 197 -14.63 27.73 14.93
CA THR A 197 -15.57 27.30 15.97
C THR A 197 -16.68 26.46 15.34
N GLY A 198 -16.90 25.24 15.83
CA GLY A 198 -17.90 24.30 15.31
C GLY A 198 -17.30 23.08 14.61
N GLU A 199 -18.02 22.51 13.65
CA GLU A 199 -17.69 21.24 12.99
C GLU A 199 -16.42 21.36 12.13
N CYS A 200 -15.40 20.59 12.52
CA CYS A 200 -14.10 20.39 11.89
C CYS A 200 -13.82 18.89 11.75
N GLY A 201 -12.66 18.52 11.21
CA GLY A 201 -12.30 17.10 11.14
C GLY A 201 -10.84 16.83 10.77
N ILE A 202 -10.44 15.59 10.96
CA ILE A 202 -9.16 15.05 10.51
C ILE A 202 -9.39 13.76 9.73
N ASP A 203 -8.75 13.65 8.57
CA ASP A 203 -8.62 12.38 7.86
C ASP A 203 -7.18 11.91 7.92
N ILE A 204 -7.00 10.59 8.05
CA ILE A 204 -5.71 9.92 7.94
C ILE A 204 -5.82 8.92 6.79
N VAL A 205 -5.12 9.21 5.70
CA VAL A 205 -5.19 8.44 4.46
C VAL A 205 -3.96 7.56 4.35
N LEU A 206 -4.14 6.26 4.12
CA LEU A 206 -3.05 5.30 3.95
C LEU A 206 -2.49 5.35 2.51
N SER A 207 -1.20 5.05 2.37
CA SER A 207 -0.52 4.96 1.08
C SER A 207 -0.21 3.52 0.70
N TYR A 208 -0.48 3.18 -0.55
CA TYR A 208 -0.11 1.90 -1.16
C TYR A 208 0.88 2.07 -2.32
N GLY A 209 1.39 3.28 -2.53
CA GLY A 209 2.37 3.62 -3.56
C GLY A 209 2.12 5.00 -4.17
N ASP A 210 3.17 5.58 -4.75
CA ASP A 210 3.11 6.87 -5.47
C ASP A 210 2.86 6.62 -6.97
N TYR A 211 1.68 6.07 -7.29
CA TYR A 211 1.24 5.80 -8.67
C TYR A 211 -0.19 6.26 -8.92
N SER A 212 -0.53 6.45 -10.19
CA SER A 212 -1.89 6.66 -10.67
C SER A 212 -2.42 5.40 -11.34
N LEU A 213 -3.75 5.27 -11.37
CA LEU A 213 -4.46 4.21 -12.06
C LEU A 213 -5.34 4.79 -13.16
N PRO A 214 -5.45 4.11 -14.32
CA PRO A 214 -6.39 4.52 -15.34
C PRO A 214 -7.83 4.35 -14.81
N THR A 215 -8.72 5.26 -15.21
CA THR A 215 -10.15 5.17 -14.90
C THR A 215 -10.89 4.29 -15.92
N PRO A 216 -11.88 3.49 -15.49
CA PRO A 216 -12.36 3.33 -14.13
C PRO A 216 -11.45 2.41 -13.29
N HIS A 217 -11.36 2.68 -11.98
CA HIS A 217 -10.74 1.79 -11.00
C HIS A 217 -11.61 1.74 -9.73
N ASP A 218 -11.32 0.78 -8.86
CA ASP A 218 -12.09 0.48 -7.65
C ASP A 218 -11.56 1.17 -6.38
N GLN A 219 -10.39 1.82 -6.46
CA GLN A 219 -9.82 2.61 -5.37
C GLN A 219 -10.58 3.93 -5.13
N PHE A 220 -10.35 4.53 -3.96
CA PHE A 220 -10.99 5.80 -3.61
C PHE A 220 -10.39 6.91 -4.48
N THR A 221 -11.22 7.81 -4.98
CA THR A 221 -10.75 8.92 -5.82
C THR A 221 -10.31 10.08 -4.93
N PHE A 222 -9.01 10.35 -4.91
CA PHE A 222 -8.42 11.45 -4.15
C PHE A 222 -8.28 12.70 -5.02
N ASP A 223 -9.40 13.41 -5.24
CA ASP A 223 -9.47 14.64 -6.03
C ASP A 223 -9.77 15.87 -5.16
N LEU A 224 -9.93 17.02 -5.80
CA LEU A 224 -10.26 18.26 -5.12
C LEU A 224 -11.69 18.30 -4.59
N ALA A 225 -12.63 17.54 -5.13
CA ALA A 225 -13.96 17.37 -4.54
C ALA A 225 -13.83 16.81 -3.11
N TYR A 226 -13.10 15.70 -2.96
CA TYR A 226 -12.77 15.11 -1.66
C TYR A 226 -11.99 16.08 -0.75
N ALA A 227 -10.99 16.77 -1.30
CA ALA A 227 -10.12 17.66 -0.55
C ALA A 227 -10.85 18.90 -0.01
N ARG A 228 -11.84 19.41 -0.76
CA ARG A 228 -12.63 20.60 -0.42
C ARG A 228 -13.82 20.28 0.46
N ASP A 229 -14.29 19.04 0.49
CA ASP A 229 -15.47 18.68 1.27
C ASP A 229 -15.29 19.00 2.77
N LYS A 230 -16.40 19.30 3.46
CA LYS A 230 -16.39 19.50 4.92
C LYS A 230 -16.10 18.20 5.67
N LYS A 231 -16.53 17.07 5.11
CA LYS A 231 -16.28 15.72 5.64
C LYS A 231 -16.36 14.68 4.53
N ALA A 232 -15.54 13.64 4.62
CA ALA A 232 -15.59 12.51 3.71
C ALA A 232 -16.46 11.38 4.28
N VAL A 233 -17.33 10.85 3.42
CA VAL A 233 -18.20 9.70 3.70
C VAL A 233 -18.23 8.79 2.49
N ILE A 234 -18.40 7.48 2.72
CA ILE A 234 -18.80 6.55 1.66
C ILE A 234 -20.30 6.31 1.81
N THR A 235 -21.03 6.51 0.72
CA THR A 235 -22.42 6.10 0.60
C THR A 235 -22.61 5.12 -0.54
N LEU A 236 -23.45 4.13 -0.29
CA LEU A 236 -23.81 3.07 -1.24
C LEU A 236 -25.17 3.33 -1.93
N ALA A 237 -25.85 4.42 -1.55
CA ALA A 237 -27.19 4.75 -2.04
C ALA A 237 -27.25 5.03 -3.55
N GLU A 238 -26.12 5.43 -4.13
CA GLU A 238 -25.97 5.75 -5.56
C GLU A 238 -25.55 4.53 -6.42
N GLU A 239 -25.29 3.37 -5.80
CA GLU A 239 -24.84 2.18 -6.51
C GLU A 239 -25.99 1.22 -6.80
N ASP A 240 -26.09 0.82 -8.07
CA ASP A 240 -27.18 -0.04 -8.55
C ASP A 240 -26.89 -1.54 -8.39
N SER A 241 -25.61 -1.95 -8.39
CA SER A 241 -25.20 -3.36 -8.34
C SER A 241 -24.48 -3.76 -7.05
N ASP A 242 -24.64 -5.02 -6.63
CA ASP A 242 -23.96 -5.56 -5.45
C ASP A 242 -22.43 -5.58 -5.60
N ILE A 243 -21.92 -5.72 -6.82
CA ILE A 243 -20.48 -5.67 -7.07
C ILE A 243 -19.93 -4.25 -6.88
N GLN A 244 -20.59 -3.22 -7.41
CA GLN A 244 -20.19 -1.83 -7.17
C GLN A 244 -20.23 -1.47 -5.69
N LYS A 245 -21.27 -1.93 -4.96
CA LYS A 245 -21.34 -1.77 -3.50
C LYS A 245 -20.19 -2.47 -2.79
N ARG A 246 -19.82 -3.68 -3.21
CA ARG A 246 -18.65 -4.41 -2.68
C ARG A 246 -17.34 -3.66 -2.96
N HIS A 247 -17.13 -3.16 -4.18
CA HIS A 247 -15.97 -2.34 -4.52
C HIS A 247 -15.88 -1.09 -3.66
N LYS A 248 -16.98 -0.33 -3.51
CA LYS A 248 -17.02 0.85 -2.63
C LYS A 248 -16.75 0.51 -1.16
N ARG A 249 -17.24 -0.64 -0.67
CA ARG A 249 -16.95 -1.09 0.70
C ARG A 249 -15.46 -1.34 0.95
N GLU A 250 -14.72 -1.85 -0.04
CA GLU A 250 -13.27 -2.06 0.08
C GLU A 250 -12.48 -0.75 0.23
N GLN A 251 -13.05 0.40 -0.16
CA GLN A 251 -12.35 1.68 -0.11
C GLN A 251 -12.06 2.16 1.32
N ILE A 252 -12.79 1.67 2.33
CA ILE A 252 -12.59 2.04 3.74
C ILE A 252 -11.17 1.75 4.23
N PHE A 253 -10.47 0.77 3.62
CA PHE A 253 -9.12 0.42 4.03
C PHE A 253 -8.05 1.44 3.61
N GLN A 254 -8.40 2.44 2.80
CA GLN A 254 -7.49 3.56 2.51
C GLN A 254 -7.53 4.65 3.60
N PHE A 255 -8.31 4.45 4.66
CA PHE A 255 -8.48 5.41 5.74
C PHE A 255 -8.23 4.76 7.10
N LEU A 256 -7.77 5.55 8.07
CA LEU A 256 -7.54 5.14 9.44
C LEU A 256 -8.23 6.09 10.42
N ASP A 257 -8.84 5.54 11.47
CA ASP A 257 -9.40 6.33 12.57
C ASP A 257 -8.30 7.11 13.31
N ALA A 258 -8.51 8.40 13.56
CA ALA A 258 -7.58 9.21 14.33
C ALA A 258 -7.37 8.67 15.76
N ALA A 259 -8.42 8.14 16.39
CA ALA A 259 -8.29 7.54 17.73
C ALA A 259 -7.36 6.32 17.70
N ALA A 260 -7.51 5.45 16.69
CA ALA A 260 -6.68 4.27 16.51
C ALA A 260 -5.24 4.62 16.11
N TYR A 261 -5.05 5.63 15.25
CA TYR A 261 -3.72 6.14 14.91
C TYR A 261 -2.95 6.61 16.14
N TYR A 262 -3.57 7.44 16.99
CA TYR A 262 -2.90 7.92 18.20
C TYR A 262 -2.79 6.82 19.27
N GLY A 263 -3.81 5.98 19.43
CA GLY A 263 -3.77 4.89 20.39
C GLY A 263 -2.74 3.80 20.04
N PHE A 264 -2.41 3.60 18.75
CA PHE A 264 -1.29 2.75 18.33
C PHE A 264 0.06 3.20 18.93
N HIS A 265 0.21 4.48 19.30
CA HIS A 265 1.41 4.97 19.97
C HIS A 265 1.50 4.57 21.44
N SER A 266 0.44 4.02 22.05
CA SER A 266 0.40 3.76 23.49
C SER A 266 1.31 2.62 23.93
N ASP A 267 1.61 1.65 23.06
CA ASP A 267 2.43 0.49 23.45
C ASP A 267 3.91 0.89 23.61
N ASN A 268 4.52 1.41 22.54
CA ASN A 268 5.95 1.74 22.54
C ASN A 268 6.32 3.04 21.79
N GLY A 269 5.34 3.90 21.53
CA GLY A 269 5.50 5.16 20.82
C GLY A 269 5.51 6.40 21.72
N GLU A 270 5.44 7.56 21.07
CA GLU A 270 5.18 8.84 21.74
C GLU A 270 4.34 9.80 20.91
N VAL A 271 3.46 10.54 21.58
CA VAL A 271 2.73 11.66 21.00
C VAL A 271 3.13 12.94 21.71
N THR A 272 3.53 13.96 20.94
CA THR A 272 3.93 15.26 21.47
C THR A 272 2.76 16.26 21.41
N LEU A 273 2.39 16.82 22.55
CA LEU A 273 1.44 17.92 22.67
C LEU A 273 2.18 19.27 22.65
N LYS A 274 1.62 20.23 21.94
CA LYS A 274 2.02 21.64 22.01
C LYS A 274 1.28 22.33 23.15
N LYS A 275 2.01 23.01 24.04
CA LYS A 275 1.43 23.73 25.19
C LYS A 275 2.12 25.07 25.38
N GLY A 276 1.49 26.13 24.87
CA GLY A 276 2.17 27.43 24.70
C GLY A 276 3.44 27.26 23.87
N ASP A 277 4.56 27.80 24.36
CA ASP A 277 5.87 27.68 23.69
C ASP A 277 6.56 26.33 23.94
N GLY A 278 5.99 25.45 24.77
CA GLY A 278 6.57 24.18 25.18
C GLY A 278 6.03 22.95 24.44
N ASN A 279 6.75 21.84 24.58
CA ASN A 279 6.35 20.51 24.13
C ASN A 279 6.18 19.57 25.33
N GLU A 280 5.12 18.78 25.36
CA GLU A 280 4.88 17.75 26.36
C GLU A 280 4.75 16.38 25.68
N LYS A 281 5.60 15.41 26.04
CA LYS A 281 5.57 14.06 25.47
C LYS A 281 4.66 13.15 26.28
N LYS A 282 3.74 12.45 25.61
CA LYS A 282 2.85 11.43 26.18
C LYS A 282 3.27 10.04 25.74
N LYS A 283 3.17 9.06 26.65
CA LYS A 283 3.51 7.64 26.45
C LYS A 283 2.53 6.77 27.25
N GLY A 284 2.36 5.50 26.86
CA GLY A 284 1.56 4.55 27.63
C GLY A 284 0.12 5.03 27.84
N GLU A 285 -0.39 4.82 29.04
CA GLU A 285 -1.74 5.23 29.46
C GLU A 285 -1.98 6.75 29.34
N ALA A 286 -0.94 7.59 29.43
CA ALA A 286 -1.10 9.04 29.28
C ALA A 286 -1.55 9.44 27.86
N ILE A 287 -1.24 8.64 26.85
CA ILE A 287 -1.78 8.82 25.50
C ILE A 287 -3.30 8.58 25.52
N TYR A 288 -3.76 7.58 26.25
CA TYR A 288 -5.20 7.35 26.36
C TYR A 288 -5.90 8.48 27.12
N THR A 289 -5.44 8.82 28.32
CA THR A 289 -6.13 9.80 29.18
C THR A 289 -6.19 11.18 28.55
N ASP A 290 -5.12 11.62 27.90
CA ASP A 290 -4.99 13.02 27.49
C ASP A 290 -5.40 13.22 26.03
N ILE A 291 -5.34 12.18 25.20
CA ILE A 291 -5.51 12.29 23.75
C ILE A 291 -6.65 11.40 23.26
N VAL A 292 -6.52 10.08 23.38
CA VAL A 292 -7.48 9.15 22.77
C VAL A 292 -8.86 9.26 23.43
N SER A 293 -8.93 9.59 24.72
CA SER A 293 -10.18 9.77 25.45
C SER A 293 -11.11 10.86 24.87
N LYS A 294 -10.59 11.77 24.03
CA LYS A 294 -11.35 12.83 23.38
C LYS A 294 -12.22 12.34 22.23
N PHE A 295 -11.94 11.15 21.72
CA PHE A 295 -12.70 10.54 20.64
C PHE A 295 -13.84 9.66 21.18
N HIS A 296 -14.92 9.58 20.43
CA HIS A 296 -16.01 8.66 20.69
C HIS A 296 -15.56 7.20 20.50
N THR A 297 -14.66 6.97 19.53
CA THR A 297 -14.08 5.66 19.18
C THR A 297 -12.91 5.23 20.06
N ARG A 298 -12.69 5.90 21.21
CA ARG A 298 -11.53 5.71 22.12
C ARG A 298 -11.26 4.27 22.58
N ASN A 299 -12.24 3.37 22.51
CA ASN A 299 -12.12 1.96 22.89
C ASN A 299 -12.36 0.99 21.72
N ASN A 300 -12.31 1.46 20.47
CA ASN A 300 -12.49 0.61 19.30
C ASN A 300 -11.18 -0.12 18.97
N LEU A 301 -11.23 -1.45 18.94
CA LEU A 301 -10.19 -2.28 18.36
C LEU A 301 -10.62 -2.73 16.96
N TYR A 302 -9.98 -2.20 15.93
CA TYR A 302 -10.25 -2.53 14.54
C TYR A 302 -9.48 -3.78 14.11
N LEU A 303 -10.11 -4.70 13.38
CA LEU A 303 -9.45 -5.86 12.79
C LEU A 303 -9.68 -5.89 11.28
N TYR A 304 -8.63 -5.56 10.54
CA TYR A 304 -8.55 -5.74 9.09
C TYR A 304 -7.85 -7.05 8.74
N ILE A 305 -8.47 -7.85 7.87
CA ILE A 305 -7.90 -9.07 7.33
C ILE A 305 -7.91 -8.96 5.81
N GLN A 306 -6.72 -8.78 5.23
CA GLN A 306 -6.49 -8.87 3.81
C GLN A 306 -6.32 -10.34 3.41
N SER A 307 -6.98 -10.76 2.34
CA SER A 307 -6.95 -12.13 1.83
C SER A 307 -6.59 -12.18 0.34
N ASN A 308 -7.13 -13.14 -0.40
CA ASN A 308 -6.82 -13.40 -1.79
C ASN A 308 -6.88 -12.11 -2.62
N ARG A 309 -5.87 -11.91 -3.47
CA ARG A 309 -5.79 -10.78 -4.42
C ARG A 309 -5.88 -9.39 -3.78
N GLY A 310 -5.50 -9.26 -2.51
CA GLY A 310 -5.49 -7.98 -1.79
C GLY A 310 -6.88 -7.47 -1.41
N ARG A 311 -7.92 -8.32 -1.46
CA ARG A 311 -9.28 -8.01 -1.01
C ARG A 311 -9.47 -8.33 0.46
N SER A 312 -10.56 -7.87 1.08
CA SER A 312 -10.94 -8.30 2.43
C SER A 312 -11.27 -9.80 2.51
N TYR A 313 -11.20 -10.34 3.72
CA TYR A 313 -11.25 -11.77 4.05
C TYR A 313 -12.25 -12.60 3.25
N ASP A 314 -13.53 -12.20 3.21
CA ASP A 314 -14.59 -12.96 2.54
C ASP A 314 -15.16 -12.24 1.31
N TYR A 315 -14.36 -11.39 0.66
CA TYR A 315 -14.80 -10.61 -0.49
C TYR A 315 -15.39 -11.47 -1.63
N TYR A 316 -14.78 -12.63 -1.88
CA TYR A 316 -15.21 -13.59 -2.92
C TYR A 316 -16.18 -14.67 -2.38
N GLY A 317 -16.54 -14.62 -1.09
CA GLY A 317 -17.46 -15.59 -0.47
C GLY A 317 -16.87 -16.99 -0.25
N ASN A 318 -15.54 -17.15 -0.30
CA ASN A 318 -14.87 -18.45 -0.17
C ASN A 318 -14.53 -18.84 1.27
N TYR A 319 -14.59 -17.91 2.23
CA TYR A 319 -14.23 -18.15 3.63
C TYR A 319 -15.45 -18.27 4.56
N GLY A 320 -16.46 -17.42 4.39
CA GLY A 320 -17.62 -17.31 5.28
C GLY A 320 -17.28 -16.73 6.65
N ASP A 321 -17.92 -17.26 7.69
CA ASP A 321 -17.74 -16.82 9.07
C ASP A 321 -16.33 -17.14 9.62
N LEU A 322 -15.91 -16.36 10.62
CA LEU A 322 -14.75 -16.65 11.45
C LEU A 322 -15.20 -16.85 12.90
N LYS A 323 -14.33 -17.40 13.74
CA LYS A 323 -14.58 -17.44 15.18
C LYS A 323 -13.76 -16.37 15.90
N VAL A 324 -14.37 -15.66 16.82
CA VAL A 324 -13.71 -14.60 17.60
C VAL A 324 -14.16 -14.61 19.05
N GLY A 325 -13.26 -14.24 19.95
CA GLY A 325 -13.54 -14.12 21.37
C GLY A 325 -12.38 -13.53 22.15
N PRO A 326 -12.59 -13.14 23.42
CA PRO A 326 -11.53 -12.63 24.27
C PRO A 326 -10.57 -13.73 24.75
N THR A 327 -10.99 -15.00 24.77
CA THR A 327 -10.16 -16.15 25.14
C THR A 327 -10.31 -17.31 24.16
N GLN A 328 -9.44 -18.32 24.24
CA GLN A 328 -9.48 -19.48 23.35
C GLN A 328 -10.72 -20.37 23.59
N GLU A 329 -11.28 -20.32 24.79
CA GLU A 329 -12.44 -21.10 25.24
C GLU A 329 -13.78 -20.39 24.97
N SER A 330 -13.75 -19.11 24.59
CA SER A 330 -14.93 -18.24 24.42
C SER A 330 -15.09 -17.71 22.99
N LEU A 331 -14.77 -18.58 22.01
CA LEU A 331 -14.84 -18.27 20.59
C LEU A 331 -16.25 -18.49 20.02
N ASP A 332 -16.84 -17.44 19.47
CA ASP A 332 -18.15 -17.48 18.80
C ASP A 332 -18.01 -17.25 17.29
N ASN A 333 -18.83 -17.95 16.50
CA ASN A 333 -18.94 -17.68 15.06
C ASN A 333 -19.48 -16.26 14.83
N LYS A 334 -18.81 -15.49 13.99
CA LYS A 334 -19.23 -14.18 13.52
C LYS A 334 -18.87 -14.02 12.05
N ALA A 335 -19.79 -13.44 11.29
CA ALA A 335 -19.48 -12.93 9.97
C ALA A 335 -18.38 -11.86 10.06
N TYR A 336 -17.46 -11.83 9.11
CA TYR A 336 -16.42 -10.81 9.02
C TYR A 336 -17.00 -9.49 8.51
N GLN A 337 -17.82 -8.84 9.34
CA GLN A 337 -18.43 -7.57 9.03
C GLN A 337 -18.86 -6.81 10.29
N ASN A 338 -18.95 -5.49 10.17
CA ASN A 338 -19.62 -4.62 11.13
C ASN A 338 -20.60 -3.75 10.35
N ASP A 339 -21.90 -3.93 10.59
CA ASP A 339 -22.97 -3.29 9.83
C ASP A 339 -22.79 -3.45 8.32
N GLY A 340 -22.44 -4.64 7.82
CA GLY A 340 -22.27 -4.89 6.38
C GLY A 340 -20.97 -4.35 5.75
N TRP A 341 -20.09 -3.71 6.51
CA TRP A 341 -18.75 -3.30 6.06
C TRP A 341 -17.73 -4.39 6.40
N PRO A 342 -16.73 -4.66 5.53
CA PRO A 342 -15.76 -5.76 5.70
C PRO A 342 -14.68 -5.47 6.75
N LEU A 343 -15.11 -5.16 7.97
CA LEU A 343 -14.25 -4.75 9.07
C LEU A 343 -14.87 -5.25 10.38
N MET A 344 -14.07 -5.75 11.30
CA MET A 344 -14.54 -6.04 12.66
C MET A 344 -14.10 -4.97 13.64
N ILE A 345 -14.98 -4.62 14.58
CA ILE A 345 -14.71 -3.65 15.63
C ILE A 345 -15.05 -4.30 16.97
N ASP A 346 -14.03 -4.59 17.78
CA ASP A 346 -14.20 -5.02 19.16
C ASP A 346 -14.20 -3.82 20.10
N LYS A 347 -15.17 -3.79 21.02
CA LYS A 347 -15.38 -2.70 21.99
C LYS A 347 -15.60 -3.24 23.40
N ALA A 348 -15.64 -4.56 23.56
CA ALA A 348 -16.09 -5.19 24.79
C ALA A 348 -15.03 -5.06 25.89
N PRO A 349 -15.41 -4.69 27.13
CA PRO A 349 -14.49 -4.78 28.26
C PRO A 349 -14.14 -6.25 28.52
N GLN A 350 -12.89 -6.49 28.92
CA GLN A 350 -12.39 -7.82 29.27
C GLN A 350 -12.14 -7.93 30.77
N ALA A 351 -12.57 -9.06 31.35
CA ALA A 351 -12.49 -9.30 32.79
C ALA A 351 -11.15 -9.94 33.17
N HIS A 352 -10.09 -9.12 33.24
CA HIS A 352 -8.77 -9.53 33.73
C HIS A 352 -8.00 -8.34 34.34
N ASP A 353 -6.83 -8.62 34.91
CA ASP A 353 -5.95 -7.61 35.53
C ASP A 353 -4.71 -7.27 34.68
N GLU A 354 -4.51 -7.97 33.56
CA GLU A 354 -3.39 -7.75 32.63
C GLU A 354 -3.41 -6.34 31.99
N VAL A 355 -2.24 -5.92 31.51
CA VAL A 355 -2.03 -4.61 30.86
C VAL A 355 -2.44 -4.58 29.38
N ALA A 356 -2.79 -5.73 28.82
CA ALA A 356 -3.19 -5.90 27.44
C ALA A 356 -4.45 -6.77 27.34
N ASN A 357 -5.35 -6.38 26.45
CA ASN A 357 -6.53 -7.15 26.06
C ASN A 357 -6.14 -8.13 24.95
N THR A 358 -6.81 -9.28 24.95
CA THR A 358 -6.56 -10.34 23.97
C THR A 358 -7.70 -10.41 22.95
N LEU A 359 -7.37 -10.61 21.68
CA LEU A 359 -8.34 -11.00 20.66
C LEU A 359 -7.95 -12.37 20.09
N CYS A 360 -8.74 -13.38 20.39
CA CYS A 360 -8.57 -14.73 19.84
C CYS A 360 -9.42 -14.90 18.58
N LEU A 361 -8.83 -15.52 17.55
CA LEU A 361 -9.45 -15.74 16.25
C LEU A 361 -9.23 -17.19 15.79
N GLN A 362 -10.21 -17.76 15.09
CA GLN A 362 -9.97 -18.89 14.18
C GLN A 362 -10.56 -18.54 12.81
N LEU A 363 -9.71 -18.67 11.79
CA LEU A 363 -10.07 -18.35 10.41
C LEU A 363 -10.46 -19.65 9.68
N SER A 364 -11.36 -19.54 8.72
CA SER A 364 -11.74 -20.62 7.82
C SER A 364 -10.54 -21.01 6.94
N THR A 365 -10.33 -22.31 6.74
CA THR A 365 -9.20 -22.87 5.99
C THR A 365 -9.65 -24.09 5.19
N ASP A 366 -8.94 -24.40 4.11
CA ASP A 366 -9.05 -25.68 3.40
C ASP A 366 -7.95 -26.68 3.84
N ASN A 367 -7.15 -26.30 4.85
CA ASN A 367 -5.97 -27.03 5.32
C ASN A 367 -4.92 -27.28 4.23
N GLY A 368 -4.92 -26.48 3.16
CA GLY A 368 -3.95 -26.53 2.08
C GLY A 368 -2.52 -26.32 2.55
N GLN A 369 -1.56 -26.81 1.78
CA GLN A 369 -0.14 -26.62 2.10
C GLN A 369 0.27 -25.14 1.98
N ASP A 370 -0.43 -24.39 1.14
CA ASP A 370 -0.22 -22.95 0.93
C ASP A 370 -0.93 -22.06 1.96
N THR A 371 -1.55 -22.64 2.99
CA THR A 371 -2.13 -21.82 4.06
C THR A 371 -1.05 -21.01 4.78
N MET A 372 -1.21 -19.69 4.85
CA MET A 372 -0.26 -18.78 5.48
C MET A 372 -0.93 -17.55 6.08
N LEU A 373 -0.35 -17.05 7.17
CA LEU A 373 -0.76 -15.84 7.88
C LEU A 373 0.47 -14.98 8.19
N TYR A 374 0.31 -13.67 8.07
CA TYR A 374 1.25 -12.67 8.54
C TYR A 374 0.52 -11.54 9.25
N GLY A 375 0.97 -11.15 10.44
CA GLY A 375 0.52 -9.90 11.05
C GLY A 375 1.31 -8.72 10.48
N GLN A 376 0.71 -7.97 9.55
CA GLN A 376 1.35 -6.76 9.03
C GLN A 376 1.44 -5.68 10.12
N VAL A 377 0.35 -5.50 10.87
CA VAL A 377 0.29 -4.63 12.06
C VAL A 377 -0.49 -5.41 13.10
N ALA A 378 0.15 -6.31 13.83
CA ALA A 378 -0.47 -7.07 14.92
C ALA A 378 0.61 -7.78 15.74
N GLU A 379 0.40 -8.07 17.01
CA GLU A 379 1.29 -8.97 17.76
C GLU A 379 0.65 -10.34 17.93
N ILE A 380 1.11 -11.34 17.18
CA ILE A 380 0.57 -12.70 17.23
C ILE A 380 1.40 -13.57 18.19
N ALA A 381 0.82 -13.98 19.32
CA ALA A 381 1.53 -14.64 20.42
C ALA A 381 2.24 -15.96 20.02
N SER A 382 1.67 -16.73 19.09
CA SER A 382 2.21 -18.03 18.66
C SER A 382 3.00 -17.98 17.35
N ALA A 383 3.18 -16.80 16.78
CA ALA A 383 3.82 -16.63 15.48
C ALA A 383 5.35 -16.52 15.61
N LYS A 384 6.05 -16.96 14.56
CA LYS A 384 7.50 -16.76 14.41
C LYS A 384 7.73 -15.58 13.49
N ASN A 385 8.41 -14.53 13.95
CA ASN A 385 8.52 -13.26 13.22
C ASN A 385 7.15 -12.76 12.72
N ASN A 386 6.10 -13.00 13.49
CA ASN A 386 4.72 -12.68 13.14
C ASN A 386 4.10 -13.44 11.94
N PHE A 387 4.76 -14.51 11.48
CA PHE A 387 4.21 -15.46 10.51
C PHE A 387 3.69 -16.73 11.18
N MET A 388 2.65 -17.31 10.58
CA MET A 388 2.24 -18.69 10.82
C MET A 388 2.11 -19.40 9.47
N ASP A 389 2.74 -20.58 9.36
CA ASP A 389 2.63 -21.46 8.21
C ASP A 389 1.46 -22.44 8.35
N ALA A 390 1.22 -23.26 7.32
CA ALA A 390 0.15 -24.24 7.31
C ALA A 390 0.21 -25.21 8.50
N ALA A 391 1.41 -25.56 8.98
CA ALA A 391 1.57 -26.41 10.17
C ALA A 391 1.18 -25.67 11.46
N GLY A 392 1.57 -24.41 11.62
CA GLY A 392 1.21 -23.58 12.76
C GLY A 392 -0.28 -23.23 12.80
N LEU A 393 -0.93 -23.13 11.64
CA LEU A 393 -2.34 -22.80 11.49
C LEU A 393 -3.27 -24.02 11.53
N ARG A 394 -2.76 -25.25 11.48
CA ARG A 394 -3.60 -26.45 11.45
C ARG A 394 -4.00 -26.90 12.86
N GLN A 395 -5.28 -27.19 13.06
CA GLN A 395 -5.76 -27.88 14.28
C GLN A 395 -5.40 -29.38 14.25
N PRO A 396 -5.24 -30.02 15.42
CA PRO A 396 -5.14 -31.47 15.47
C PRO A 396 -6.34 -32.14 14.78
N THR A 397 -6.07 -33.20 14.02
CA THR A 397 -7.13 -34.05 13.46
C THR A 397 -7.93 -34.67 14.60
N ALA A 398 -9.26 -34.68 14.49
CA ALA A 398 -10.12 -35.34 15.46
C ALA A 398 -9.90 -36.87 15.46
N ASP A 399 -10.35 -37.55 16.51
CA ASP A 399 -10.17 -39.00 16.69
C ASP A 399 -10.79 -39.83 15.53
N ASP A 400 -11.77 -39.27 14.83
CA ASP A 400 -12.44 -39.89 13.67
C ASP A 400 -11.73 -39.61 12.32
N GLY A 401 -10.61 -38.89 12.34
CA GLY A 401 -9.84 -38.53 11.15
C GLY A 401 -10.31 -37.25 10.46
N THR A 402 -11.34 -36.55 10.97
CA THR A 402 -11.81 -35.29 10.39
C THR A 402 -10.87 -34.13 10.72
N THR A 403 -10.61 -33.29 9.72
CA THR A 403 -9.87 -32.03 9.89
C THR A 403 -10.85 -30.90 10.14
N SER A 404 -10.49 -29.98 11.03
CA SER A 404 -11.27 -28.77 11.27
C SER A 404 -11.26 -27.86 10.04
N ASP A 405 -12.41 -27.24 9.74
CA ASP A 405 -12.49 -26.17 8.73
C ASP A 405 -11.95 -24.83 9.24
N TYR A 406 -11.47 -24.79 10.48
CA TYR A 406 -10.92 -23.60 11.13
C TYR A 406 -9.44 -23.78 11.50
N THR A 407 -8.68 -22.69 11.46
CA THR A 407 -7.29 -22.66 11.91
C THR A 407 -7.17 -22.96 13.40
N SER A 408 -5.98 -23.30 13.86
CA SER A 408 -5.58 -23.12 15.25
C SER A 408 -5.87 -21.70 15.72
N THR A 409 -6.03 -21.52 17.03
CA THR A 409 -6.38 -20.21 17.57
C THR A 409 -5.22 -19.24 17.42
N ILE A 410 -5.48 -18.15 16.71
CA ILE A 410 -4.60 -17.00 16.55
C ILE A 410 -4.91 -16.05 17.71
N THR A 411 -3.90 -15.65 18.47
CA THR A 411 -4.07 -14.79 19.65
C THR A 411 -3.33 -13.48 19.44
N LEU A 412 -4.09 -12.38 19.39
CA LEU A 412 -3.57 -11.02 19.23
C LEU A 412 -3.52 -10.30 20.59
N SER A 413 -2.43 -9.59 20.85
CA SER A 413 -2.25 -8.74 22.05
C SER A 413 -2.48 -7.27 21.71
N ASN A 414 -3.23 -6.55 22.55
CA ASN A 414 -3.62 -5.15 22.32
C ASN A 414 -3.52 -4.31 23.60
N PRO A 415 -3.05 -3.06 23.54
CA PRO A 415 -2.94 -2.22 24.72
C PRO A 415 -4.31 -1.96 25.35
N ALA A 416 -4.35 -2.00 26.69
CA ALA A 416 -5.59 -1.83 27.45
C ALA A 416 -5.45 -0.78 28.56
N VAL A 417 -6.60 -0.31 29.03
CA VAL A 417 -6.74 0.70 30.09
C VAL A 417 -7.91 0.37 31.02
N GLY A 418 -7.99 1.03 32.16
CA GLY A 418 -9.08 0.87 33.12
C GLY A 418 -8.73 -0.03 34.31
N GLU A 419 -9.70 -0.20 35.20
CA GLU A 419 -9.53 -0.93 36.45
C GLU A 419 -9.42 -2.44 36.23
N GLY A 420 -8.88 -3.15 37.22
CA GLY A 420 -8.82 -4.60 37.23
C GLY A 420 -10.21 -5.24 37.14
N GLY A 421 -10.34 -6.29 36.32
CA GLY A 421 -11.61 -6.97 36.06
C GLY A 421 -12.55 -6.26 35.07
N ALA A 422 -12.16 -5.11 34.51
CA ALA A 422 -12.93 -4.37 33.50
C ALA A 422 -12.01 -3.58 32.54
N LYS A 423 -11.08 -4.28 31.87
CA LYS A 423 -10.11 -3.68 30.97
C LYS A 423 -10.72 -3.32 29.62
N LEU A 424 -10.60 -2.06 29.24
CA LEU A 424 -11.05 -1.52 27.95
C LEU A 424 -9.87 -1.47 26.98
N ASN A 425 -10.14 -1.66 25.69
CA ASN A 425 -9.14 -1.42 24.66
C ASN A 425 -8.74 0.07 24.67
N ILE A 426 -7.45 0.37 24.50
CA ILE A 426 -7.06 1.67 23.95
C ILE A 426 -7.29 1.57 22.44
N ALA A 427 -7.95 2.56 21.82
CA ALA A 427 -8.27 2.50 20.39
C ALA A 427 -7.04 2.09 19.55
N ASN A 428 -7.17 1.04 18.77
CA ASN A 428 -6.05 0.48 18.03
C ASN A 428 -6.55 -0.32 16.82
N PHE A 429 -5.66 -0.76 15.95
CA PHE A 429 -5.99 -1.54 14.76
C PHE A 429 -5.01 -2.68 14.55
N ASN A 430 -5.54 -3.82 14.14
CA ASN A 430 -4.77 -4.96 13.67
C ASN A 430 -4.97 -5.13 12.17
N THR A 431 -3.89 -5.36 11.44
CA THR A 431 -3.91 -5.75 10.03
C THR A 431 -3.23 -7.10 9.87
N LEU A 432 -3.99 -8.08 9.37
CA LEU A 432 -3.51 -9.42 9.03
C LEU A 432 -3.53 -9.61 7.52
N VAL A 433 -2.56 -10.34 6.98
CA VAL A 433 -2.59 -10.87 5.61
C VAL A 433 -2.73 -12.39 5.73
N TYR A 434 -3.79 -12.95 5.18
CA TYR A 434 -4.14 -14.36 5.32
C TYR A 434 -4.48 -14.99 3.98
N GLN A 435 -3.89 -16.14 3.67
CA GLN A 435 -4.26 -16.95 2.52
C GLN A 435 -4.56 -18.34 3.08
N GLY A 436 -5.83 -18.69 3.20
CA GLY A 436 -6.25 -19.94 3.85
C GLY A 436 -7.10 -20.85 3.01
N ARG A 437 -7.64 -20.34 1.90
CA ARG A 437 -8.44 -21.10 0.94
C ARG A 437 -8.04 -20.75 -0.48
N ALA A 438 -7.95 -21.77 -1.32
CA ALA A 438 -7.81 -21.58 -2.76
C ALA A 438 -9.02 -20.79 -3.30
N ASN A 439 -8.74 -19.79 -4.14
CA ASN A 439 -9.78 -19.00 -4.81
C ASN A 439 -9.75 -19.30 -6.31
N PRO A 440 -10.64 -20.17 -6.82
CA PRO A 440 -10.61 -20.58 -8.21
C PRO A 440 -11.00 -19.44 -9.14
N TYR A 441 -10.50 -19.48 -10.38
CA TYR A 441 -10.85 -18.55 -11.44
C TYR A 441 -11.39 -19.32 -12.64
N GLN A 442 -12.31 -18.70 -13.39
CA GLN A 442 -12.91 -19.32 -14.56
C GLN A 442 -11.91 -19.31 -15.72
N THR A 443 -11.65 -20.50 -16.28
CA THR A 443 -10.75 -20.71 -17.44
C THR A 443 -11.50 -20.83 -18.77
N GLY A 444 -12.81 -21.03 -18.72
CA GLY A 444 -13.65 -21.21 -19.89
C GLY A 444 -14.99 -21.84 -19.55
N THR A 445 -15.57 -22.53 -20.53
CA THR A 445 -16.81 -23.30 -20.38
C THR A 445 -16.69 -24.64 -21.09
N ALA A 446 -17.25 -25.69 -20.51
CA ALA A 446 -17.37 -27.01 -21.11
C ALA A 446 -18.86 -27.38 -21.28
N THR A 447 -19.17 -28.19 -22.30
CA THR A 447 -20.50 -28.76 -22.46
C THR A 447 -20.53 -30.15 -21.82
N ASP A 448 -21.42 -30.36 -20.85
CA ASP A 448 -21.59 -31.65 -20.20
C ASP A 448 -22.29 -32.68 -21.12
N SER A 449 -22.42 -33.92 -20.65
CA SER A 449 -23.07 -35.01 -21.38
C SER A 449 -24.56 -34.79 -21.68
N ASN A 450 -25.19 -33.78 -21.05
CA ASN A 450 -26.59 -33.41 -21.24
C ASN A 450 -26.75 -32.18 -22.15
N GLY A 451 -25.65 -31.64 -22.70
CA GLY A 451 -25.67 -30.43 -23.51
C GLY A 451 -25.70 -29.13 -22.70
N GLN A 452 -25.52 -29.19 -21.37
CA GLN A 452 -25.49 -28.01 -20.51
C GLN A 452 -24.07 -27.43 -20.47
N VAL A 453 -23.98 -26.11 -20.67
CA VAL A 453 -22.71 -25.38 -20.60
C VAL A 453 -22.39 -25.06 -19.14
N THR A 454 -21.27 -25.57 -18.64
CA THR A 454 -20.77 -25.34 -17.27
C THR A 454 -19.42 -24.62 -17.29
N PRO A 455 -19.18 -23.68 -16.37
CA PRO A 455 -17.87 -23.04 -16.25
C PRO A 455 -16.78 -24.06 -15.87
N THR A 456 -15.59 -23.91 -16.45
CA THR A 456 -14.39 -24.63 -16.00
C THR A 456 -13.54 -23.71 -15.14
N TYR A 457 -12.89 -24.28 -14.12
CA TYR A 457 -12.12 -23.50 -13.14
C TYR A 457 -10.67 -23.97 -13.06
N GLY A 458 -9.76 -23.01 -12.90
CA GLY A 458 -8.36 -23.22 -12.53
C GLY A 458 -8.10 -22.81 -11.09
N ILE A 459 -7.00 -23.29 -10.52
CA ILE A 459 -6.53 -22.93 -9.18
C ILE A 459 -5.23 -22.11 -9.32
N PRO A 460 -5.09 -20.96 -8.63
CA PRO A 460 -3.85 -20.20 -8.63
C PRO A 460 -2.66 -20.98 -8.06
N ASN A 461 -1.48 -20.79 -8.63
CA ASN A 461 -0.20 -21.27 -8.13
C ASN A 461 0.55 -20.19 -7.32
N PHE A 462 1.79 -20.49 -6.88
CA PHE A 462 2.59 -19.58 -6.05
C PHE A 462 3.00 -18.26 -6.73
N PHE A 463 3.05 -18.23 -8.05
CA PHE A 463 3.37 -17.05 -8.85
C PHE A 463 2.12 -16.20 -9.11
N ASP A 464 1.00 -16.88 -9.26
CA ASP A 464 -0.28 -16.26 -9.53
C ASP A 464 -0.66 -15.31 -8.38
N ASP A 465 -1.17 -14.12 -8.72
CA ASP A 465 -1.49 -13.03 -7.80
C ASP A 465 -0.31 -12.26 -7.18
N VAL A 466 0.94 -12.60 -7.53
CA VAL A 466 2.13 -11.87 -7.04
C VAL A 466 2.29 -10.51 -7.69
N PHE A 467 2.07 -10.39 -9.00
CA PHE A 467 2.29 -9.13 -9.73
C PHE A 467 0.97 -8.46 -10.12
N ASP A 468 0.80 -7.23 -9.63
CA ASP A 468 -0.36 -6.37 -9.81
C ASP A 468 0.03 -5.02 -10.41
N GLN A 469 -0.91 -4.07 -10.44
CA GLN A 469 -0.69 -2.71 -10.93
C GLN A 469 -0.10 -2.67 -12.36
N VAL A 470 -0.48 -3.63 -13.21
CA VAL A 470 0.04 -3.83 -14.58
C VAL A 470 -0.17 -2.59 -15.46
N THR A 471 -1.22 -1.83 -15.18
CA THR A 471 -1.59 -0.61 -15.92
C THR A 471 -1.27 0.69 -15.19
N ALA A 472 -0.71 0.62 -13.98
CA ALA A 472 -0.43 1.79 -13.17
C ALA A 472 0.78 2.57 -13.69
N GLU A 473 0.82 3.87 -13.41
CA GLU A 473 1.90 4.76 -13.86
C GLU A 473 2.51 5.54 -12.69
N PRO A 474 3.85 5.64 -12.60
CA PRO A 474 4.51 6.44 -11.56
C PRO A 474 4.06 7.91 -11.59
N LEU A 475 3.84 8.50 -10.41
CA LEU A 475 3.49 9.92 -10.31
C LEU A 475 4.71 10.84 -10.48
N LEU A 476 5.87 10.42 -9.97
CA LEU A 476 7.13 11.17 -10.11
C LEU A 476 7.77 10.90 -11.47
N LYS A 477 8.27 11.96 -12.12
CA LYS A 477 9.21 11.83 -13.24
C LYS A 477 10.51 12.59 -12.96
N ALA A 478 11.62 11.88 -13.01
CA ALA A 478 12.99 12.37 -12.85
C ALA A 478 13.56 12.94 -14.16
N SER A 479 13.01 12.55 -15.31
CA SER A 479 13.35 13.14 -16.62
C SER A 479 12.21 12.93 -17.62
N GLU A 480 12.27 13.68 -18.74
CA GLU A 480 11.36 13.51 -19.89
C GLU A 480 11.53 12.16 -20.58
N ALA A 481 12.66 11.47 -20.36
CA ALA A 481 12.91 10.16 -20.96
C ALA A 481 12.10 9.08 -20.23
N SER A 482 11.05 8.58 -20.88
CA SER A 482 10.16 7.55 -20.32
C SER A 482 10.71 6.12 -20.44
N ASP A 483 11.91 5.94 -21.00
CA ASP A 483 12.45 4.61 -21.31
C ASP A 483 12.89 3.83 -20.08
N PHE A 484 13.09 4.52 -18.96
CA PHE A 484 13.29 3.91 -17.65
C PHE A 484 12.20 4.36 -16.69
N GLY A 485 11.76 3.48 -15.79
CA GLY A 485 10.90 3.87 -14.69
C GLY A 485 10.66 2.72 -13.74
N ILE A 486 10.46 3.03 -12.47
CA ILE A 486 10.15 2.07 -11.41
C ILE A 486 8.81 2.49 -10.81
N LEU A 487 7.88 1.55 -10.71
CA LEU A 487 6.64 1.69 -9.94
C LEU A 487 6.69 0.73 -8.76
N SER A 488 6.43 1.23 -7.56
CA SER A 488 6.34 0.42 -6.34
C SER A 488 4.88 0.26 -5.89
N ALA A 489 4.40 -0.97 -5.91
CA ALA A 489 3.10 -1.36 -5.34
C ALA A 489 3.34 -1.92 -3.93
N GLN A 490 2.99 -1.14 -2.91
CA GLN A 490 3.38 -1.39 -1.50
C GLN A 490 2.36 -2.21 -0.71
N ARG A 491 1.26 -2.63 -1.35
CA ARG A 491 0.30 -3.54 -0.72
C ARG A 491 0.92 -4.92 -0.59
N LEU A 492 1.08 -5.41 0.64
CA LEU A 492 1.81 -6.64 0.91
C LEU A 492 1.06 -7.88 0.37
N LYS A 493 1.85 -8.86 -0.07
CA LYS A 493 1.42 -10.19 -0.50
C LYS A 493 2.28 -11.23 0.20
N LEU A 494 1.76 -12.45 0.34
CA LEU A 494 2.53 -13.54 0.92
C LEU A 494 2.96 -14.50 -0.19
N ILE A 495 4.20 -14.94 -0.13
CA ILE A 495 4.76 -15.96 -1.00
C ILE A 495 5.26 -17.10 -0.14
N ASN A 496 4.79 -18.29 -0.44
CA ASN A 496 5.31 -19.52 0.13
C ASN A 496 6.47 -20.05 -0.71
N HIS A 497 7.58 -20.38 -0.05
CA HIS A 497 8.76 -20.88 -0.74
C HIS A 497 8.89 -22.39 -0.58
N TYR A 498 8.65 -23.11 -1.67
CA TYR A 498 8.91 -24.54 -1.78
C TYR A 498 10.18 -24.83 -2.55
N TYR A 499 10.90 -25.85 -2.12
CA TYR A 499 11.99 -26.47 -2.87
C TYR A 499 11.92 -27.98 -2.67
N ASN A 500 11.98 -28.77 -3.75
CA ASN A 500 11.81 -30.23 -3.68
C ASN A 500 10.59 -30.70 -2.84
N LYS A 501 9.43 -30.03 -3.02
CA LYS A 501 8.17 -30.31 -2.30
C LYS A 501 8.23 -30.11 -0.77
N LYS A 502 9.26 -29.44 -0.25
CA LYS A 502 9.37 -29.05 1.15
C LYS A 502 9.22 -27.54 1.29
N GLN A 503 8.46 -27.09 2.29
CA GLN A 503 8.32 -25.68 2.63
C GLN A 503 9.60 -25.19 3.35
N TYR A 504 10.15 -24.07 2.90
CA TYR A 504 11.39 -23.48 3.45
C TYR A 504 11.19 -22.16 4.16
N GLY A 505 10.10 -21.44 3.85
CA GLY A 505 9.78 -20.17 4.49
C GLY A 505 8.61 -19.47 3.81
N ILE A 506 8.19 -18.37 4.43
CA ILE A 506 7.17 -17.46 3.90
C ILE A 506 7.81 -16.08 3.84
N THR A 507 7.54 -15.34 2.77
CA THR A 507 7.99 -13.96 2.61
C THR A 507 6.79 -13.06 2.43
N ALA A 508 6.72 -11.99 3.22
CA ALA A 508 5.84 -10.87 2.95
C ALA A 508 6.53 -9.95 1.94
N VAL A 509 5.93 -9.75 0.78
CA VAL A 509 6.52 -8.97 -0.32
C VAL A 509 5.65 -7.80 -0.73
N GLN A 510 6.31 -6.77 -1.23
CA GLN A 510 5.75 -5.79 -2.14
C GLN A 510 6.25 -6.07 -3.58
N SER A 511 5.72 -5.39 -4.58
CA SER A 511 6.14 -5.59 -5.98
C SER A 511 6.59 -4.30 -6.65
N LEU A 512 7.59 -4.44 -7.52
CA LEU A 512 8.04 -3.42 -8.44
C LEU A 512 7.65 -3.78 -9.87
N ASN A 513 7.29 -2.77 -10.65
CA ASN A 513 7.21 -2.82 -12.11
C ASN A 513 8.25 -1.85 -12.67
N ILE A 514 9.23 -2.38 -13.41
CA ILE A 514 10.35 -1.62 -13.95
C ILE A 514 10.27 -1.60 -15.47
N ASN A 515 10.11 -0.41 -16.06
CA ASN A 515 10.38 -0.17 -17.47
C ASN A 515 11.87 0.11 -17.64
N ASP A 516 12.50 -0.51 -18.63
CA ASP A 516 13.90 -0.26 -18.95
C ASP A 516 14.19 -0.50 -20.44
N ALA A 517 15.43 -0.22 -20.85
CA ALA A 517 15.92 -0.53 -22.18
C ALA A 517 17.32 -1.16 -22.12
N ILE A 518 17.58 -2.08 -23.04
CA ILE A 518 18.89 -2.74 -23.21
C ILE A 518 19.36 -2.59 -24.65
N ASP A 519 20.65 -2.36 -24.85
CA ASP A 519 21.26 -2.30 -26.18
C ASP A 519 21.13 -3.64 -26.91
N THR A 520 20.89 -3.58 -28.21
CA THR A 520 20.91 -4.73 -29.10
C THR A 520 22.26 -4.86 -29.80
N ASP A 521 22.45 -5.93 -30.57
CA ASP A 521 23.66 -6.10 -31.40
C ASP A 521 23.75 -5.04 -32.52
N GLU A 522 22.65 -4.35 -32.83
CA GLU A 522 22.60 -3.24 -33.78
C GLU A 522 22.97 -1.91 -33.10
N THR A 523 23.96 -1.21 -33.66
CA THR A 523 24.48 0.03 -33.08
C THR A 523 23.39 1.10 -32.94
N GLY A 524 23.13 1.52 -31.70
CA GLY A 524 22.16 2.56 -31.37
C GLY A 524 20.70 2.08 -31.31
N ALA A 525 20.45 0.79 -31.52
CA ALA A 525 19.13 0.19 -31.34
C ALA A 525 19.01 -0.45 -29.95
N THR A 526 17.89 -0.17 -29.27
CA THR A 526 17.59 -0.68 -27.93
C THR A 526 16.29 -1.48 -27.93
N LEU A 527 16.27 -2.58 -27.18
CA LEU A 527 15.06 -3.31 -26.85
C LEU A 527 14.44 -2.74 -25.56
N LYS A 528 13.19 -2.28 -25.63
CA LYS A 528 12.42 -1.86 -24.45
C LYS A 528 11.84 -3.07 -23.73
N ARG A 529 11.93 -3.09 -22.41
CA ARG A 529 11.49 -4.22 -21.58
C ARG A 529 10.70 -3.74 -20.36
N VAL A 530 10.01 -4.71 -19.77
CA VAL A 530 9.26 -4.58 -18.52
C VAL A 530 9.69 -5.72 -17.61
N THR A 531 10.13 -5.37 -16.41
CA THR A 531 10.57 -6.32 -15.38
C THR A 531 9.70 -6.17 -14.14
N TYR A 532 8.99 -7.23 -13.79
CA TYR A 532 8.27 -7.33 -12.52
C TYR A 532 9.15 -8.02 -11.49
N VAL A 533 9.25 -7.46 -10.29
CA VAL A 533 10.16 -7.94 -9.25
C VAL A 533 9.51 -7.88 -7.88
N THR A 534 9.67 -8.92 -7.05
CA THR A 534 9.26 -8.85 -5.64
C THR A 534 10.36 -8.25 -4.76
N GLU A 535 9.97 -7.45 -3.77
CA GLU A 535 10.86 -6.98 -2.69
C GLU A 535 10.34 -7.47 -1.35
N ALA A 536 11.22 -8.11 -0.59
CA ALA A 536 10.86 -8.71 0.69
C ALA A 536 10.78 -7.64 1.76
N VAL A 537 9.62 -7.48 2.39
CA VAL A 537 9.43 -6.58 3.54
C VAL A 537 9.77 -7.31 4.83
N ASP A 538 9.36 -8.58 4.95
CA ASP A 538 9.65 -9.43 6.10
C ASP A 538 9.72 -10.91 5.67
N VAL A 539 10.43 -11.73 6.44
CA VAL A 539 10.71 -13.13 6.10
C VAL A 539 10.63 -14.05 7.32
N LEU A 540 9.89 -15.14 7.18
CA LEU A 540 9.95 -16.29 8.06
C LEU A 540 11.09 -17.23 7.61
N ASN A 541 12.18 -17.24 8.37
CA ASN A 541 13.27 -18.21 8.23
C ASN A 541 13.23 -19.27 9.33
N SER A 542 13.29 -20.56 8.97
CA SER A 542 13.50 -21.65 9.93
C SER A 542 14.99 -21.87 10.17
N ALA A 543 15.43 -21.78 11.43
CA ALA A 543 16.83 -22.01 11.85
C ALA A 543 17.32 -23.47 11.72
N PHE A 544 16.57 -24.37 11.05
CA PHE A 544 16.91 -25.79 10.93
C PHE A 544 16.80 -26.34 9.50
N SER A 545 17.18 -25.56 8.50
CA SER A 545 17.26 -25.98 7.10
C SER A 545 18.72 -26.26 6.71
N LEU A 546 19.06 -27.55 6.54
CA LEU A 546 20.32 -28.07 6.00
C LEU A 546 20.60 -27.65 4.52
N SER A 547 19.82 -26.71 3.95
CA SER A 547 19.99 -26.22 2.58
C SER A 547 19.85 -24.69 2.41
N GLY A 548 20.05 -23.91 3.47
CA GLY A 548 20.28 -22.45 3.37
C GLY A 548 19.24 -21.57 4.08
N THR A 549 19.69 -20.35 4.41
CA THR A 549 18.90 -19.19 4.88
C THR A 549 18.27 -18.49 3.67
N ILE A 550 17.13 -17.80 3.83
CA ILE A 550 16.60 -16.91 2.77
C ILE A 550 17.18 -15.50 2.98
N THR A 551 17.81 -14.94 1.96
CA THR A 551 18.35 -13.56 1.97
C THR A 551 17.33 -12.59 1.40
N ALA A 552 17.08 -11.49 2.12
CA ALA A 552 16.10 -10.45 1.82
C ALA A 552 16.77 -9.12 1.40
N ASP A 553 16.08 -8.35 0.55
CA ASP A 553 16.33 -6.91 0.34
C ASP A 553 15.09 -6.15 0.79
N THR A 554 15.22 -5.43 1.91
CA THR A 554 14.14 -4.73 2.61
C THR A 554 14.01 -3.26 2.24
N LYS A 555 14.75 -2.80 1.22
CA LYS A 555 14.70 -1.40 0.80
C LYS A 555 13.49 -1.16 -0.11
N THR A 556 12.44 -0.56 0.44
CA THR A 556 11.35 -0.03 -0.38
C THR A 556 11.86 1.09 -1.28
N ARG A 557 11.62 0.97 -2.58
CA ARG A 557 11.94 2.02 -3.56
C ARG A 557 10.74 2.94 -3.81
N PRO A 558 10.94 4.25 -3.98
CA PRO A 558 9.88 5.13 -4.44
C PRO A 558 9.53 4.84 -5.91
N SER A 559 8.29 5.14 -6.30
CA SER A 559 7.90 5.13 -7.71
C SER A 559 8.48 6.36 -8.41
N VAL A 560 9.19 6.18 -9.52
CA VAL A 560 9.81 7.25 -10.30
C VAL A 560 9.98 6.82 -11.76
N SER A 561 9.59 7.68 -12.70
CA SER A 561 9.94 7.52 -14.13
C SER A 561 11.17 8.34 -14.48
N GLY A 562 11.92 7.95 -15.52
CA GLY A 562 13.21 8.55 -15.89
C GLY A 562 14.41 7.93 -15.18
N ALA A 563 15.52 7.76 -15.92
CA ALA A 563 16.76 7.21 -15.38
C ALA A 563 17.50 8.21 -14.48
N VAL A 564 17.94 7.75 -13.30
CA VAL A 564 18.81 8.50 -12.40
C VAL A 564 20.25 8.05 -12.61
N GLY A 565 21.11 8.92 -13.16
CA GLY A 565 22.53 8.61 -13.41
C GLY A 565 22.86 8.10 -14.81
N GLY A 566 21.94 8.21 -15.78
CA GLY A 566 22.21 8.02 -17.21
C GLY A 566 22.17 6.58 -17.74
N SER A 567 22.03 5.56 -16.88
CA SER A 567 21.77 4.18 -17.32
C SER A 567 20.27 3.94 -17.48
N ASN A 568 19.86 3.49 -18.66
CA ASN A 568 18.47 3.10 -18.94
C ASN A 568 18.23 1.59 -18.75
N THR A 569 19.26 0.82 -18.38
CA THR A 569 19.14 -0.63 -18.13
C THR A 569 19.04 -0.89 -16.64
N TYR A 570 18.03 -1.67 -16.24
CA TYR A 570 17.82 -2.13 -14.89
C TYR A 570 18.85 -3.20 -14.51
N GLN A 571 19.42 -3.05 -13.32
CA GLN A 571 20.28 -4.04 -12.69
C GLN A 571 19.67 -4.50 -11.36
N LEU A 572 19.79 -5.80 -11.09
CA LEU A 572 19.38 -6.37 -9.81
C LEU A 572 20.23 -5.76 -8.68
N PRO A 573 19.61 -5.31 -7.57
CA PRO A 573 20.37 -4.83 -6.42
C PRO A 573 21.18 -5.96 -5.78
N GLU A 574 22.36 -5.62 -5.22
CA GLU A 574 23.07 -6.50 -4.29
C GLU A 574 22.10 -6.96 -3.18
N PRO A 575 22.16 -8.24 -2.76
CA PRO A 575 23.13 -9.28 -3.13
C PRO A 575 22.74 -10.13 -4.36
N TYR A 576 21.70 -9.75 -5.11
CA TYR A 576 21.19 -10.54 -6.21
C TYR A 576 21.93 -10.27 -7.53
N TYR A 577 22.11 -11.32 -8.31
CA TYR A 577 22.61 -11.26 -9.69
C TYR A 577 22.01 -12.40 -10.51
N TYR A 578 22.29 -12.45 -11.81
CA TYR A 578 21.88 -13.57 -12.66
C TYR A 578 23.08 -14.23 -13.35
N SER A 579 22.97 -15.52 -13.61
CA SER A 579 23.84 -16.26 -14.55
C SER A 579 23.02 -16.64 -15.78
N LEU A 580 23.64 -16.70 -16.96
CA LEU A 580 22.96 -17.11 -18.20
C LEU A 580 23.29 -18.56 -18.54
N GLN A 581 22.26 -19.35 -18.80
CA GLN A 581 22.37 -20.74 -19.25
C GLN A 581 21.54 -20.92 -20.53
N PRO A 582 22.19 -20.99 -21.72
CA PRO A 582 21.49 -21.24 -22.97
C PRO A 582 20.87 -22.65 -23.03
N PHE A 583 19.67 -22.78 -23.59
CA PHE A 583 19.00 -24.07 -23.84
C PHE A 583 18.15 -24.01 -25.11
N THR A 584 17.75 -25.16 -25.65
CA THR A 584 16.91 -25.23 -26.86
C THR A 584 15.49 -25.70 -26.55
N ASP A 585 14.50 -24.99 -27.12
CA ASP A 585 13.07 -25.37 -27.15
C ASP A 585 12.61 -25.44 -28.61
N GLY A 586 12.36 -26.65 -29.12
CA GLY A 586 12.09 -26.87 -30.53
C GLY A 586 13.28 -26.50 -31.42
N THR A 587 13.13 -25.45 -32.23
CA THR A 587 14.19 -24.91 -33.11
C THR A 587 14.84 -23.65 -32.56
N GLU A 588 14.36 -23.14 -31.42
CA GLU A 588 14.78 -21.86 -30.88
C GLU A 588 15.81 -22.05 -29.78
N THR A 589 16.95 -21.36 -29.87
CA THR A 589 17.90 -21.22 -28.77
C THR A 589 17.50 -20.06 -27.89
N ILE A 590 17.44 -20.29 -26.59
CA ILE A 590 16.97 -19.33 -25.59
C ILE A 590 18.08 -19.08 -24.57
N ARG A 591 18.36 -17.82 -24.23
CA ARG A 591 19.27 -17.46 -23.14
C ARG A 591 18.50 -17.49 -21.83
N GLY A 592 18.72 -18.51 -21.00
CA GLY A 592 17.99 -18.67 -19.74
C GLY A 592 18.68 -18.01 -18.55
N PRO A 593 18.21 -16.85 -18.04
CA PRO A 593 18.69 -16.33 -16.77
C PRO A 593 18.29 -17.21 -15.59
N ILE A 594 19.21 -17.36 -14.64
CA ILE A 594 19.02 -18.01 -13.34
C ILE A 594 19.37 -17.00 -12.25
N LEU A 595 18.46 -16.80 -11.31
CA LEU A 595 18.66 -15.88 -10.19
C LEU A 595 19.60 -16.49 -9.15
N LYS A 596 20.59 -15.69 -8.73
CA LYS A 596 21.61 -16.07 -7.75
C LYS A 596 21.72 -15.02 -6.66
N VAL A 597 22.25 -15.45 -5.51
CA VAL A 597 22.63 -14.57 -4.40
C VAL A 597 24.14 -14.71 -4.16
N SER A 598 24.82 -13.61 -3.85
CA SER A 598 26.27 -13.57 -3.65
C SER A 598 26.79 -14.49 -2.54
N ASP A 599 25.96 -14.78 -1.55
CA ASP A 599 26.26 -15.65 -0.41
C ASP A 599 25.89 -17.14 -0.65
N GLY A 600 25.35 -17.47 -1.83
CA GLY A 600 24.93 -18.83 -2.19
C GLY A 600 23.60 -19.28 -1.58
N THR A 601 22.87 -18.38 -0.91
CA THR A 601 21.54 -18.65 -0.35
C THR A 601 20.44 -18.79 -1.41
N ILE A 602 19.26 -19.23 -0.98
CA ILE A 602 18.07 -19.30 -1.85
C ILE A 602 17.53 -17.88 -2.03
N PRO A 603 17.35 -17.39 -3.27
CA PRO A 603 16.74 -16.10 -3.50
C PRO A 603 15.29 -16.02 -2.98
N ALA A 604 14.98 -15.00 -2.18
CA ALA A 604 13.60 -14.64 -1.79
C ALA A 604 12.79 -13.99 -2.92
N LYS A 605 13.50 -13.50 -3.94
CA LYS A 605 12.97 -12.66 -5.00
C LYS A 605 12.40 -13.52 -6.14
N ILE A 606 11.28 -13.09 -6.69
CA ILE A 606 10.70 -13.57 -7.94
C ILE A 606 10.83 -12.44 -8.96
N VAL A 607 11.25 -12.79 -10.17
CA VAL A 607 11.40 -11.88 -11.30
C VAL A 607 10.56 -12.42 -12.46
N LEU A 608 9.87 -11.53 -13.17
CA LEU A 608 9.27 -11.79 -14.48
C LEU A 608 9.72 -10.72 -15.46
N GLY A 609 10.49 -11.10 -16.48
CA GLY A 609 10.92 -10.22 -17.56
C GLY A 609 10.15 -10.44 -18.84
N LEU A 610 9.58 -9.37 -19.41
CA LEU A 610 8.88 -9.37 -20.70
C LEU A 610 9.45 -8.26 -21.59
N THR A 611 9.39 -8.40 -22.91
CA THR A 611 9.56 -7.24 -23.78
C THR A 611 8.38 -6.28 -23.58
N LYS A 612 8.58 -5.00 -23.88
CA LYS A 612 7.50 -4.02 -23.81
C LYS A 612 6.30 -4.41 -24.69
N ALA A 613 6.56 -4.90 -25.90
CA ALA A 613 5.50 -5.33 -26.82
C ALA A 613 4.67 -6.50 -26.27
N GLU A 614 5.31 -7.48 -25.63
CA GLU A 614 4.60 -8.60 -24.98
C GLU A 614 3.77 -8.11 -23.77
N ASN A 615 4.34 -7.22 -22.96
CA ASN A 615 3.63 -6.65 -21.82
C ASN A 615 2.43 -5.79 -22.25
N ASP A 616 2.58 -5.00 -23.31
CA ASP A 616 1.50 -4.16 -23.84
C ASP A 616 0.32 -5.02 -24.32
N ARG A 617 0.55 -6.18 -24.96
CA ARG A 617 -0.52 -7.13 -25.30
C ARG A 617 -1.30 -7.61 -24.07
N LEU A 618 -0.61 -7.84 -22.96
CA LEU A 618 -1.25 -8.22 -21.70
C LEU A 618 -2.03 -7.04 -21.08
N ARG A 619 -1.50 -5.81 -21.18
CA ARG A 619 -2.20 -4.58 -20.75
C ARG A 619 -3.47 -4.34 -21.56
N ASP A 620 -3.44 -4.60 -22.86
CA ASP A 620 -4.57 -4.37 -23.77
C ASP A 620 -5.80 -5.22 -23.40
N LEU A 621 -5.59 -6.43 -22.84
CA LEU A 621 -6.67 -7.28 -22.31
C LEU A 621 -7.44 -6.56 -21.19
N ILE A 622 -6.75 -5.84 -20.32
CA ILE A 622 -7.35 -5.15 -19.17
C ILE A 622 -8.30 -4.05 -19.64
N SER A 623 -7.86 -3.23 -20.61
CA SER A 623 -8.68 -2.16 -21.15
C SER A 623 -9.82 -2.67 -22.04
N THR A 624 -9.57 -3.70 -22.84
CA THR A 624 -10.55 -4.26 -23.79
C THR A 624 -11.71 -4.92 -23.06
N ASP A 625 -11.40 -5.72 -22.04
CA ASP A 625 -12.38 -6.46 -21.26
C ASP A 625 -12.87 -5.72 -20.00
N LYS A 626 -12.37 -4.50 -19.76
CA LYS A 626 -12.67 -3.65 -18.60
C LYS A 626 -12.44 -4.37 -17.27
N VAL A 627 -11.33 -5.07 -17.18
CA VAL A 627 -10.98 -5.93 -16.05
C VAL A 627 -10.53 -5.08 -14.87
N THR A 628 -11.10 -5.29 -13.68
CA THR A 628 -10.62 -4.67 -12.44
C THR A 628 -9.76 -5.64 -11.64
N ASN A 629 -8.91 -5.10 -10.76
CA ASN A 629 -8.03 -5.88 -9.90
C ASN A 629 -7.18 -6.92 -10.68
N ALA A 630 -6.70 -6.55 -11.87
CA ALA A 630 -5.94 -7.44 -12.76
C ALA A 630 -4.60 -7.89 -12.14
N ARG A 631 -4.21 -9.13 -12.43
CA ARG A 631 -2.94 -9.75 -12.01
C ARG A 631 -2.32 -10.47 -13.20
N LEU A 632 -0.99 -10.40 -13.30
CA LEU A 632 -0.26 -11.28 -14.21
C LEU A 632 -0.39 -12.72 -13.74
N PHE A 633 -0.54 -13.61 -14.70
CA PHE A 633 -0.84 -15.01 -14.46
C PHE A 633 0.00 -15.88 -15.38
N LEU A 634 0.50 -17.01 -14.88
CA LEU A 634 1.27 -17.97 -15.68
C LEU A 634 0.52 -19.30 -15.76
N VAL A 635 -0.02 -19.59 -16.94
CA VAL A 635 -0.72 -20.84 -17.22
C VAL A 635 0.30 -21.90 -17.63
N ASP A 636 0.39 -22.98 -16.84
CA ASP A 636 1.25 -24.12 -17.16
C ASP A 636 0.75 -24.81 -18.43
N LEU A 637 1.65 -25.05 -19.38
CA LEU A 637 1.35 -25.73 -20.65
C LEU A 637 1.31 -27.25 -20.50
N PHE A 638 1.94 -27.79 -19.46
CA PHE A 638 2.11 -29.23 -19.27
C PHE A 638 1.74 -29.56 -17.82
N GLY A 639 0.43 -29.74 -17.56
CA GLY A 639 -0.23 -29.89 -16.26
C GLY A 639 0.63 -30.14 -15.01
N ASP A 640 0.36 -29.35 -13.97
CA ASP A 640 0.93 -29.37 -12.62
C ASP A 640 2.38 -29.88 -12.50
N GLY A 641 3.32 -29.08 -13.01
CA GLY A 641 4.72 -29.15 -12.62
C GLY A 641 5.60 -30.05 -13.49
N ASN A 642 5.21 -30.31 -14.73
CA ASN A 642 6.09 -31.02 -15.66
C ASN A 642 7.22 -30.10 -16.13
N GLU A 643 8.39 -30.40 -15.58
CA GLU A 643 9.67 -29.94 -16.06
C GLU A 643 9.96 -30.53 -17.45
N LEU A 644 10.17 -29.66 -18.43
CA LEU A 644 10.64 -30.03 -19.75
C LEU A 644 12.15 -30.20 -19.70
N ILE A 645 12.67 -31.09 -20.54
CA ILE A 645 14.11 -31.33 -20.68
C ILE A 645 14.50 -30.99 -22.12
N SER A 646 15.41 -30.03 -22.26
CA SER A 646 15.99 -29.63 -23.55
C SER A 646 16.98 -30.68 -24.09
N PRO A 647 17.37 -30.64 -25.38
CA PRO A 647 18.41 -31.51 -25.95
C PRO A 647 19.75 -31.43 -25.20
N GLU A 648 20.05 -30.30 -24.56
CA GLU A 648 21.23 -30.08 -23.73
C GLU A 648 21.11 -30.70 -22.32
N ASN A 649 20.02 -31.43 -22.05
CA ASN A 649 19.67 -31.99 -20.74
C ASN A 649 19.50 -30.90 -19.65
N ILE A 650 18.99 -29.73 -20.06
CA ILE A 650 18.64 -28.64 -19.15
C ILE A 650 17.15 -28.71 -18.88
N THR A 651 16.82 -28.78 -17.59
CA THR A 651 15.45 -28.75 -17.11
C THR A 651 14.90 -27.33 -17.10
N TYR A 652 13.70 -27.12 -17.62
CA TYR A 652 13.02 -25.83 -17.65
C TYR A 652 11.50 -25.96 -17.52
N GLN A 653 10.84 -24.88 -17.14
CA GLN A 653 9.39 -24.74 -17.18
C GLN A 653 8.98 -23.77 -18.29
N LYS A 654 7.79 -23.98 -18.86
CA LYS A 654 7.24 -23.17 -19.95
C LYS A 654 5.76 -22.85 -19.69
N TYR A 655 5.42 -21.59 -19.78
CA TYR A 655 4.12 -21.03 -19.43
C TYR A 655 3.57 -20.17 -20.56
N ARG A 656 2.25 -20.06 -20.63
CA ARG A 656 1.57 -18.96 -21.34
C ARG A 656 1.22 -17.87 -20.34
N ALA A 657 1.64 -16.63 -20.60
CA ALA A 657 1.26 -15.49 -19.79
C ALA A 657 -0.16 -15.03 -20.15
N GLY A 658 -0.93 -14.65 -19.13
CA GLY A 658 -2.26 -14.08 -19.26
C GLY A 658 -2.56 -13.10 -18.13
N ILE A 659 -3.80 -12.61 -18.12
CA ILE A 659 -4.35 -11.78 -17.06
C ILE A 659 -5.48 -12.54 -16.40
N VAL A 660 -5.48 -12.59 -15.07
CA VAL A 660 -6.69 -12.91 -14.31
C VAL A 660 -7.17 -11.64 -13.63
N GLY A 661 -8.47 -11.39 -13.66
CA GLY A 661 -9.08 -10.28 -12.94
C GLY A 661 -10.59 -10.40 -12.83
N GLU A 662 -11.19 -9.41 -12.18
CA GLU A 662 -12.61 -9.32 -11.95
C GLU A 662 -13.29 -8.75 -13.21
N ASP A 663 -14.29 -9.46 -13.73
CA ASP A 663 -15.16 -8.94 -14.78
C ASP A 663 -16.23 -7.98 -14.21
N GLY A 664 -17.15 -7.51 -15.06
CA GLY A 664 -18.23 -6.60 -14.66
C GLY A 664 -19.19 -7.15 -13.61
N ASP A 665 -19.23 -8.47 -13.39
CA ASP A 665 -20.04 -9.14 -12.36
C ASP A 665 -19.22 -9.46 -11.09
N GLY A 666 -17.91 -9.17 -11.10
CA GLY A 666 -16.98 -9.48 -10.03
C GLY A 666 -16.49 -10.93 -10.04
N VAL A 667 -16.69 -11.66 -11.14
CA VAL A 667 -16.21 -13.04 -11.30
C VAL A 667 -14.76 -13.01 -11.77
N LEU A 668 -13.91 -13.84 -11.15
CA LEU A 668 -12.53 -14.00 -11.58
C LEU A 668 -12.46 -14.81 -12.87
N ARG A 669 -11.91 -14.22 -13.93
CA ARG A 669 -11.74 -14.86 -15.25
C ARG A 669 -10.31 -14.75 -15.76
N LEU A 670 -9.87 -15.78 -16.47
CA LEU A 670 -8.61 -15.78 -17.22
C LEU A 670 -8.83 -15.17 -18.62
N TYR A 671 -7.96 -14.23 -18.98
CA TYR A 671 -7.86 -13.59 -20.27
C TYR A 671 -6.48 -13.89 -20.86
N THR A 672 -6.45 -14.34 -22.11
CA THR A 672 -5.20 -14.64 -22.83
C THR A 672 -5.15 -13.83 -24.12
N PRO A 673 -3.97 -13.34 -24.52
CA PRO A 673 -3.81 -12.63 -25.79
C PRO A 673 -4.03 -13.58 -26.98
N GLU A 674 -4.38 -13.02 -28.15
CA GLU A 674 -4.50 -13.79 -29.39
C GLU A 674 -3.17 -14.43 -29.80
N GLU A 675 -2.09 -13.66 -29.67
CA GLU A 675 -0.72 -14.16 -29.80
C GLU A 675 -0.14 -14.48 -28.43
N ASP A 676 0.17 -15.76 -28.22
CA ASP A 676 0.72 -16.23 -26.95
C ASP A 676 2.03 -15.54 -26.57
N VAL A 677 2.09 -15.07 -25.32
CA VAL A 677 3.32 -14.63 -24.68
C VAL A 677 3.90 -15.82 -23.91
N MET A 678 4.96 -16.41 -24.45
CA MET A 678 5.61 -17.57 -23.85
C MET A 678 6.64 -17.14 -22.82
N VAL A 679 6.53 -17.70 -21.61
CA VAL A 679 7.42 -17.43 -20.48
C VAL A 679 8.13 -18.72 -20.08
N TYR A 680 9.41 -18.60 -19.78
CA TYR A 680 10.29 -19.69 -19.39
C TYR A 680 10.85 -19.45 -17.98
N SER A 681 11.22 -20.54 -17.30
CA SER A 681 12.05 -20.46 -16.10
C SER A 681 12.95 -21.69 -16.00
N LEU A 682 14.16 -21.51 -15.45
CA LEU A 682 15.09 -22.60 -15.15
C LEU A 682 15.15 -22.93 -13.64
N ASP A 683 14.67 -22.01 -12.79
CA ASP A 683 14.84 -22.06 -11.33
C ASP A 683 13.56 -21.73 -10.56
N ARG A 684 12.44 -21.46 -11.25
CA ARG A 684 11.15 -21.00 -10.70
C ARG A 684 11.26 -19.69 -9.89
N LYS A 685 12.31 -18.91 -10.11
CA LYS A 685 12.55 -17.60 -9.48
C LYS A 685 12.69 -16.51 -10.54
N TYR A 686 13.50 -16.75 -11.56
CA TYR A 686 13.60 -15.90 -12.73
C TYR A 686 12.72 -16.46 -13.84
N HIS A 687 11.62 -15.74 -14.11
CA HIS A 687 10.71 -16.00 -15.22
C HIS A 687 11.00 -14.97 -16.32
N PHE A 688 11.01 -15.39 -17.58
CA PHE A 688 11.37 -14.50 -18.69
C PHE A 688 10.76 -14.95 -20.00
N SER A 689 10.42 -14.01 -20.89
CA SER A 689 10.18 -14.34 -22.30
C SER A 689 11.51 -14.48 -23.05
N LYS A 690 11.49 -15.19 -24.19
CA LYS A 690 12.67 -15.31 -25.06
C LYS A 690 13.19 -13.92 -25.49
N GLY A 691 12.28 -13.03 -25.90
CA GLY A 691 12.66 -11.69 -26.36
C GLY A 691 13.31 -10.86 -25.26
N TYR A 692 12.84 -10.98 -24.01
CA TYR A 692 13.41 -10.25 -22.87
C TYR A 692 14.90 -10.59 -22.63
N SER A 693 15.27 -11.86 -22.76
CA SER A 693 16.61 -12.34 -22.39
C SER A 693 17.62 -12.38 -23.54
N GLU A 694 17.19 -12.10 -24.77
CA GLU A 694 17.99 -12.23 -25.99
C GLU A 694 19.31 -11.44 -25.93
N TYR A 695 19.26 -10.19 -25.45
CA TYR A 695 20.41 -9.28 -25.40
C TYR A 695 21.03 -9.14 -24.00
N MET A 696 20.62 -9.97 -23.03
CA MET A 696 21.21 -9.90 -21.69
C MET A 696 22.71 -10.24 -21.73
N PRO A 697 23.58 -9.41 -21.12
CA PRO A 697 25.01 -9.68 -21.06
C PRO A 697 25.33 -10.78 -20.04
N ASN A 698 26.46 -11.47 -20.25
CA ASN A 698 26.94 -12.43 -19.27
C ASN A 698 27.72 -11.71 -18.14
N ILE A 699 27.05 -11.44 -17.03
CA ILE A 699 27.61 -10.67 -15.91
C ILE A 699 28.26 -11.53 -14.81
N GLU A 700 28.20 -12.86 -14.90
CA GLU A 700 28.68 -13.75 -13.83
C GLU A 700 30.19 -13.59 -13.59
N GLN A 701 30.96 -13.35 -14.66
CA GLN A 701 32.41 -13.19 -14.58
C GLN A 701 32.81 -11.85 -13.96
N GLU A 702 32.13 -10.76 -14.34
CA GLU A 702 32.34 -9.43 -13.76
C GLU A 702 32.01 -9.40 -12.26
N TYR A 703 30.97 -10.11 -11.84
CA TYR A 703 30.60 -10.20 -10.43
C TYR A 703 31.62 -11.00 -9.60
N LYS A 704 32.15 -12.11 -10.14
CA LYS A 704 33.23 -12.88 -9.51
C LYS A 704 34.49 -12.04 -9.33
N GLU A 705 34.87 -11.25 -10.35
CA GLU A 705 36.02 -10.34 -10.28
C GLU A 705 35.81 -9.20 -9.27
N PHE A 706 34.60 -8.64 -9.20
CA PHE A 706 34.23 -7.64 -8.21
C PHE A 706 34.31 -8.17 -6.76
N LEU A 707 33.80 -9.38 -6.50
CA LEU A 707 33.87 -10.01 -5.17
C LEU A 707 35.33 -10.26 -4.73
N ILE A 708 36.19 -10.71 -5.65
CA ILE A 708 37.63 -10.88 -5.37
C ILE A 708 38.26 -9.55 -4.96
N SER A 709 37.93 -8.46 -5.65
CA SER A 709 38.46 -7.12 -5.33
C SER A 709 38.01 -6.54 -3.98
N LYS A 710 36.84 -6.96 -3.46
CA LYS A 710 36.35 -6.59 -2.11
C LYS A 710 37.06 -7.36 -1.00
N VAL A 711 37.56 -8.57 -1.27
CA VAL A 711 38.29 -9.40 -0.29
C VAL A 711 39.76 -8.99 -0.17
N GLU A 712 40.31 -8.36 -1.22
CA GLU A 712 41.69 -7.85 -1.25
C GLU A 712 41.86 -6.43 -0.65
N ARG A 713 40.78 -5.77 -0.25
CA ARG A 713 40.77 -4.51 0.50
C ARG A 713 40.30 -4.72 1.93
#